data_AF-A0A9D8C3M9-F1
#
_entry.id   AF-A0A9D8C3M9-F1
#
_cell.length_a   1.000
_cell.length_b   1.000
_cell.length_c   1.000
_cell.angle_alpha   90.00
_cell.angle_beta   90.00
_cell.angle_gamma   90.00
#
_symmetry.space_group_name_H-M   'P 1'
#
loop_
_entity.id
_entity.type
_entity.pdbx_description
1 polymer ?
#
loop_
_entity_poly.entity_id
_entity_poly.type
_entity_poly.pdbx_seq_one_letter_code
_entity_poly.pdbx_strand_id
1 'polypeptide(L)'
;MNFANWFSSTLPHPGVSTGLNWIESGQAPLFSYSPADGEKIGAVSPATKLEYEKAIQSASTAFETWRMIPAPKRGEIVRQFGDAIRKNKQQLGELVSYEMGKSLQEGLGEVQEMIDICDFAVGLSRQLHGLTMHSERPGHRMYEQYHPLGIIGVISAFNFPVAVWSWNSMLAWVCGDVCVWKPSEKTPLCAVACQKIIAEVLEKNNLPEGISVILNGGREVGEWLAADNRIPLISATGSTRMGKQVAAVVGARLGRTLLELGGNNAIIITAEADLDIAIRGALFGAVGTAGQRCTTTRRLIIQESVYETVKEKLLTAFNQIRIGDPLDSNNLMGPLIDKIAVEQYLNAIEQCKKAGGQFIVDGGVLDGEAYKSGCYVKPCIAEVKHNLPIVHHETFAPILYLIKYQKLKEAIAIQNEVPQGLSSSIMTLNIREAEQFLSAAGSDCGIANVNIGTSGAEIGGAFGGEKETGGGRESGSDAWKIYMRRQTNTINYSKEIPLAQGIKFDLQNVFMKSISISALLFSLAVHQGITAQETPMPALVKEVPKGWHHLDRSSTGFWGISLDKAYSFLKESNKKSKRVIVAVIDSGVDTLHEDLKTVFWKNPGEIANNNKDDDNNGYIDDLYGWNFIGGKNGENVTKDSYEAARVYHRFKEVYDSIDPTLVKFNAEGLARYEMWRRAKQEIVQGSESGAELIMLKRIYANLVKSDSILRKCLGKDTFLGKELALLTVNETDQKKAKNALYSLMSNNDALESTNISFIAELQAYLEGLESKVKVADQAPFPYRASVVKDNYDDIHDKYYGNNNVMVSLETALHGTHISGIIGAVRENGKGGDGVADNVSIMTIRAVPDGDEHDKDIALAIRYAVDNGAQLINMSFGKSFSPEKKWIDEAVAYAAEKDVLLVHAAGNDGKNLDSNYNYPSSLFVNQNRAANWITVGASGDPLTGGIAAGFSNYGKGEVDVFAPGVKIYSTASGSDRYQFLQGTSMASPVVAGLAALLLEYYPTLSAIQIKDVIERSAVPLTDAVRTPGTGTLTTLDQLSKTGGILNAFEAVKLAATIKGERKIIAKKLPATAKKSKGF
;
A
#
# COMPACT_ATOMS: atom_id res chain seq x y z
N MET A 1 35.09 15.16 47.28
CA MET A 1 35.30 14.12 46.25
C MET A 1 35.42 14.79 44.89
N ASN A 2 36.20 14.19 43.97
CA ASN A 2 36.58 14.84 42.71
C ASN A 2 35.39 15.08 41.76
N PHE A 3 34.29 14.33 41.92
CA PHE A 3 33.06 14.45 41.12
C PHE A 3 32.10 15.56 41.57
N ALA A 4 32.42 16.31 42.63
CA ALA A 4 31.52 17.35 43.16
C ALA A 4 31.32 18.53 42.18
N ASN A 5 32.22 18.71 41.22
CA ASN A 5 32.19 19.74 40.19
C ASN A 5 30.98 19.67 39.25
N TRP A 6 30.34 18.51 39.08
CA TRP A 6 29.14 18.38 38.24
C TRP A 6 27.86 18.90 38.89
N PHE A 7 27.89 19.13 40.20
CA PHE A 7 26.72 19.53 40.97
C PHE A 7 26.86 20.99 41.40
N SER A 8 25.80 21.77 41.21
CA SER A 8 25.76 23.16 41.65
C SER A 8 25.84 23.26 43.18
N SER A 9 26.39 24.36 43.67
CA SER A 9 26.31 24.72 45.10
C SER A 9 24.87 24.97 45.56
N THR A 10 23.96 25.29 44.64
CA THR A 10 22.52 25.40 44.87
C THR A 10 21.86 24.02 44.76
N LEU A 11 21.36 23.50 45.87
CA LEU A 11 20.55 22.28 45.93
C LEU A 11 19.06 22.64 46.03
N PRO A 12 18.15 21.91 45.35
CA PRO A 12 18.41 20.75 44.48
C PRO A 12 18.91 21.13 43.07
N HIS A 13 19.69 20.24 42.44
CA HIS A 13 20.03 20.38 41.02
C HIS A 13 18.77 20.13 40.16
N PRO A 14 18.55 20.85 39.05
CA PRO A 14 17.47 20.52 38.12
C PRO A 14 17.56 19.06 37.66
N GLY A 15 16.49 18.27 37.79
CA GLY A 15 16.51 16.85 37.41
C GLY A 15 15.99 16.56 36.00
N VAL A 16 15.57 17.58 35.25
CA VAL A 16 15.14 17.47 33.85
C VAL A 16 16.09 18.27 32.96
N SER A 17 16.55 17.65 31.87
CA SER A 17 17.33 18.33 30.83
C SER A 17 16.98 17.80 29.45
N THR A 18 17.05 18.68 28.45
CA THR A 18 16.85 18.33 27.04
C THR A 18 18.16 18.23 26.25
N GLY A 19 19.32 18.34 26.90
CA GLY A 19 20.60 18.44 26.20
C GLY A 19 21.48 19.42 26.95
N LEU A 20 21.43 20.68 26.54
CA LEU A 20 22.15 21.78 27.17
C LEU A 20 21.27 22.47 28.22
N ASN A 21 19.98 22.56 27.93
CA ASN A 21 19.03 23.25 28.81
C ASN A 21 18.58 22.35 29.96
N TRP A 22 18.50 22.96 31.15
CA TRP A 22 18.00 22.34 32.37
C TRP A 22 16.68 23.00 32.76
N ILE A 23 15.70 22.19 33.16
CA ILE A 23 14.34 22.66 33.48
C ILE A 23 14.08 22.42 34.97
N GLU A 24 13.70 23.49 35.68
CA GLU A 24 13.27 23.41 37.08
C GLU A 24 11.79 23.08 37.16
N SER A 25 11.43 22.13 38.05
CA SER A 25 10.05 21.70 38.26
C SER A 25 9.38 22.26 39.53
N GLY A 26 10.17 22.87 40.42
CA GLY A 26 9.68 23.41 41.71
C GLY A 26 9.14 22.36 42.71
N GLN A 27 9.27 21.06 42.41
CA GLN A 27 8.82 19.97 43.28
C GLN A 27 9.81 19.69 44.43
N ALA A 28 9.31 19.01 45.46
CA ALA A 28 10.16 18.49 46.53
C ALA A 28 11.27 17.59 45.95
N PRO A 29 12.52 17.76 46.37
CA PRO A 29 13.63 17.10 45.72
C PRO A 29 13.75 15.62 46.10
N LEU A 30 14.24 14.83 45.14
CA LEU A 30 14.72 13.48 45.37
C LEU A 30 16.13 13.55 45.96
N PHE A 31 16.34 12.91 47.11
CA PHE A 31 17.64 12.88 47.77
C PHE A 31 18.42 11.62 47.38
N SER A 32 19.70 11.81 47.06
CA SER A 32 20.64 10.71 46.83
C SER A 32 21.51 10.54 48.06
N TYR A 33 21.59 9.31 48.57
CA TYR A 33 22.35 8.93 49.76
C TYR A 33 23.36 7.86 49.38
N SER A 34 24.56 7.93 49.96
CA SER A 34 25.56 6.90 49.77
C SER A 34 25.23 5.68 50.64
N PRO A 35 25.14 4.47 50.06
CA PRO A 35 24.99 3.26 50.87
C PRO A 35 26.25 2.92 51.67
N ALA A 36 27.39 3.55 51.37
CA ALA A 36 28.66 3.28 52.02
C ALA A 36 28.75 3.86 53.44
N ASP A 37 28.16 5.03 53.66
CA ASP A 37 28.25 5.75 54.94
C ASP A 37 26.90 6.31 55.41
N GLY A 38 25.85 6.24 54.59
CA GLY A 38 24.53 6.77 54.87
C GLY A 38 24.42 8.30 54.68
N GLU A 39 25.47 8.96 54.22
CA GLU A 39 25.52 10.41 54.06
C GLU A 39 24.77 10.84 52.80
N LYS A 40 24.19 12.04 52.85
CA LYS A 40 23.53 12.66 51.69
C LYS A 40 24.58 13.17 50.71
N ILE A 41 24.56 12.66 49.48
CA ILE A 41 25.44 13.10 48.40
C ILE A 41 24.93 14.40 47.77
N GLY A 42 23.62 14.44 47.48
CA GLY A 42 23.00 15.55 46.75
C GLY A 42 21.49 15.41 46.63
N ALA A 43 20.89 16.24 45.79
CA ALA A 43 19.45 16.20 45.55
C ALA A 43 19.12 16.70 44.13
N VAL A 44 18.11 16.09 43.50
CA VAL A 44 17.60 16.50 42.18
C VAL A 44 16.11 16.82 42.23
N SER A 45 15.64 17.78 41.44
CA SER A 45 14.21 18.05 41.31
C SER A 45 13.54 17.02 40.37
N PRO A 46 12.47 16.32 40.79
CA PRO A 46 11.81 15.35 39.93
C PRO A 46 10.99 16.06 38.83
N ALA A 47 10.81 15.39 37.69
CA ALA A 47 9.97 15.86 36.60
C ALA A 47 8.50 15.89 37.03
N THR A 48 7.78 16.99 36.77
CA THR A 48 6.31 16.92 36.72
C THR A 48 5.85 16.52 35.33
N LYS A 49 4.54 16.29 35.18
CA LYS A 49 3.94 16.06 33.86
C LYS A 49 4.17 17.25 32.92
N LEU A 50 4.27 18.48 33.41
CA LEU A 50 4.55 19.66 32.58
C LEU A 50 5.98 19.63 32.01
N GLU A 51 6.98 19.38 32.85
CA GLU A 51 8.37 19.27 32.39
C GLU A 51 8.57 18.05 31.49
N TYR A 52 7.89 16.94 31.78
CA TYR A 52 7.83 15.77 30.90
C TYR A 52 7.37 16.16 29.49
N GLU A 53 6.21 16.85 29.35
CA GLU A 53 5.68 17.20 28.03
C GLU A 53 6.62 18.14 27.25
N LYS A 54 7.24 19.11 27.94
CA LYS A 54 8.25 19.98 27.32
C LYS A 54 9.44 19.18 26.80
N ALA A 55 9.94 18.25 27.60
CA ALA A 55 11.10 17.44 27.25
C ALA A 55 10.82 16.48 26.07
N ILE A 56 9.65 15.83 26.07
CA ILE A 56 9.23 14.96 24.95
C ILE A 56 9.02 15.77 23.67
N GLN A 57 8.47 16.99 23.76
CA GLN A 57 8.33 17.85 22.60
C GLN A 57 9.69 18.23 22.01
N SER A 58 10.68 18.57 22.84
CA SER A 58 12.05 18.82 22.38
C SER A 58 12.66 17.59 21.70
N ALA A 59 12.51 16.40 22.29
CA ALA A 59 12.98 15.15 21.68
C ALA A 59 12.32 14.89 20.31
N SER A 60 11.00 15.10 20.21
CA SER A 60 10.28 14.94 18.94
C SER A 60 10.82 15.86 17.85
N THR A 61 11.08 17.13 18.18
CA THR A 61 11.66 18.10 17.24
C THR A 61 13.10 17.73 16.85
N ALA A 62 13.91 17.28 17.82
CA ALA A 62 15.28 16.86 17.57
C ALA A 62 15.36 15.68 16.60
N PHE A 63 14.47 14.69 16.78
CA PHE A 63 14.43 13.49 15.94
C PHE A 63 14.26 13.81 14.46
N GLU A 64 13.44 14.80 14.11
CA GLU A 64 13.24 15.21 12.71
C GLU A 64 14.55 15.64 12.03
N THR A 65 15.43 16.30 12.78
CA THR A 65 16.76 16.73 12.31
C THR A 65 17.78 15.60 12.41
N TRP A 66 17.85 14.93 13.58
CA TRP A 66 18.86 13.92 13.89
C TRP A 66 18.80 12.72 12.94
N ARG A 67 17.60 12.25 12.59
CA ARG A 67 17.41 11.13 11.65
C ARG A 67 17.97 11.41 10.25
N MET A 68 18.07 12.68 9.87
CA MET A 68 18.59 13.11 8.56
C MET A 68 20.12 13.26 8.55
N ILE A 69 20.77 13.32 9.71
CA ILE A 69 22.23 13.33 9.79
C ILE A 69 22.75 11.94 9.42
N PRO A 70 23.66 11.78 8.45
CA PRO A 70 24.19 10.47 8.05
C PRO A 70 24.75 9.67 9.23
N ALA A 71 24.49 8.36 9.27
CA ALA A 71 24.91 7.49 10.36
C ALA A 71 26.39 7.62 10.75
N PRO A 72 27.36 7.71 9.81
CA PRO A 72 28.76 7.91 10.17
C PRO A 72 29.05 9.25 10.87
N LYS A 73 28.28 10.31 10.58
CA LYS A 73 28.39 11.60 11.28
C LYS A 73 27.78 11.53 12.67
N ARG A 74 26.72 10.76 12.87
CA ARG A 74 26.18 10.44 14.20
C ARG A 74 27.20 9.63 15.02
N GLY A 75 27.87 8.68 14.38
CA GLY A 75 29.00 7.94 14.95
C GLY A 75 30.12 8.86 15.44
N GLU A 76 30.47 9.92 14.70
CA GLU A 76 31.48 10.89 15.15
C GLU A 76 31.08 11.61 16.46
N ILE A 77 29.79 11.89 16.67
CA ILE A 77 29.30 12.46 17.95
C ILE A 77 29.47 11.46 19.09
N VAL A 78 29.13 10.19 18.86
CA VAL A 78 29.33 9.10 19.83
C VAL A 78 30.81 8.90 20.15
N ARG A 79 31.69 9.00 19.15
CA ARG A 79 33.16 8.93 19.34
C ARG A 79 33.66 10.04 20.27
N GLN A 80 33.21 11.28 20.04
CA GLN A 80 33.58 12.42 20.88
C GLN A 80 33.04 12.30 22.30
N PHE A 81 31.85 11.72 22.47
CA PHE A 81 31.31 11.39 23.78
C PHE A 81 32.15 10.32 24.49
N GLY A 82 32.56 9.26 23.80
CA GLY A 82 33.52 8.27 24.33
C GLY A 82 34.84 8.91 24.80
N ASP A 83 35.39 9.86 24.03
CA ASP A 83 36.58 10.63 24.45
C ASP A 83 36.33 11.51 25.68
N ALA A 84 35.15 12.12 25.76
CA ALA A 84 34.76 12.92 26.92
C ALA A 84 34.61 12.05 28.17
N ILE A 85 34.03 10.85 28.04
CA ILE A 85 33.97 9.86 29.13
C ILE A 85 35.38 9.42 29.53
N ARG A 86 36.28 9.11 28.58
CA ARG A 86 37.68 8.73 28.87
C ARG A 86 38.38 9.75 29.76
N LYS A 87 38.21 11.05 29.49
CA LYS A 87 38.78 12.14 30.31
C LYS A 87 38.20 12.17 31.72
N ASN A 88 36.95 11.77 31.88
CA ASN A 88 36.21 11.83 33.14
C ASN A 88 36.08 10.47 33.85
N LYS A 89 36.76 9.42 33.35
CA LYS A 89 36.58 8.03 33.79
C LYS A 89 36.73 7.86 35.30
N GLN A 90 37.78 8.47 35.86
CA GLN A 90 38.07 8.38 37.30
C GLN A 90 36.92 8.99 38.13
N GLN A 91 36.52 10.23 37.81
CA GLN A 91 35.49 10.95 38.56
C GLN A 91 34.13 10.24 38.47
N LEU A 92 33.76 9.76 37.28
CA LEU A 92 32.49 9.06 37.09
C LEU A 92 32.50 7.69 37.78
N GLY A 93 33.62 6.95 37.73
CA GLY A 93 33.75 5.66 38.41
C GLY A 93 33.69 5.78 39.93
N GLU A 94 34.31 6.82 40.50
CA GLU A 94 34.19 7.17 41.94
C GLU A 94 32.73 7.49 42.30
N LEU A 95 32.04 8.30 41.48
CA LEU A 95 30.63 8.64 41.70
C LEU A 95 29.73 7.40 41.65
N VAL A 96 29.90 6.52 40.65
CA VAL A 96 29.15 5.26 40.55
C VAL A 96 29.37 4.42 41.80
N SER A 97 30.62 4.30 42.25
CA SER A 97 30.96 3.48 43.42
C SER A 97 30.36 4.04 44.70
N TYR A 98 30.38 5.37 44.87
CA TYR A 98 29.87 6.02 46.06
C TYR A 98 28.34 6.16 46.08
N GLU A 99 27.69 6.40 44.94
CA GLU A 99 26.23 6.52 44.85
C GLU A 99 25.53 5.15 44.81
N MET A 100 26.10 4.15 44.12
CA MET A 100 25.49 2.80 43.99
C MET A 100 25.99 1.82 45.06
N GLY A 101 27.25 1.94 45.51
CA GLY A 101 27.86 1.04 46.50
C GLY A 101 28.71 -0.11 45.93
N LYS A 102 28.96 -0.15 44.62
CA LYS A 102 29.87 -1.14 44.02
C LYS A 102 31.33 -0.78 44.27
N SER A 103 32.22 -1.76 44.24
CA SER A 103 33.66 -1.50 44.42
C SER A 103 34.20 -0.54 43.34
N LEU A 104 35.25 0.21 43.68
CA LEU A 104 35.86 1.20 42.79
C LEU A 104 36.26 0.59 41.45
N GLN A 105 36.80 -0.62 41.45
CA GLN A 105 37.21 -1.30 40.22
C GLN A 105 36.01 -1.64 39.34
N GLU A 106 34.86 -2.00 39.93
CA GLU A 106 33.63 -2.21 39.17
C GLU A 106 33.02 -0.89 38.69
N GLY A 107 33.10 0.20 39.46
CA GLY A 107 32.70 1.54 39.02
C GLY A 107 33.53 2.02 37.82
N LEU A 108 34.85 1.88 37.89
CA LEU A 108 35.76 2.17 36.77
C LEU A 108 35.54 1.23 35.58
N GLY A 109 35.21 -0.04 35.85
CA GLY A 109 34.85 -1.03 34.84
C GLY A 109 33.58 -0.66 34.09
N GLU A 110 32.53 -0.26 34.81
CA GLU A 110 31.27 0.17 34.20
C GLU A 110 31.45 1.38 33.28
N VAL A 111 32.26 2.36 33.71
CA VAL A 111 32.58 3.51 32.85
C VAL A 111 33.45 3.10 31.65
N GLN A 112 34.30 2.08 31.80
CA GLN A 112 35.01 1.51 30.65
C GLN A 112 34.05 0.87 29.64
N GLU A 113 33.02 0.16 30.10
CA GLU A 113 32.01 -0.40 29.20
C GLU A 113 31.27 0.68 28.41
N MET A 114 31.03 1.86 29.00
CA MET A 114 30.48 3.01 28.27
C MET A 114 31.42 3.48 27.15
N ILE A 115 32.73 3.50 27.41
CA ILE A 115 33.74 3.89 26.42
C ILE A 115 33.79 2.87 25.29
N ASP A 116 33.77 1.58 25.64
CA ASP A 116 33.89 0.48 24.68
C ASP A 116 32.65 0.38 23.79
N ILE A 117 31.44 0.59 24.32
CA ILE A 117 30.24 0.66 23.49
C ILE A 117 30.21 1.89 22.58
N CYS A 118 30.82 3.02 22.99
CA CYS A 118 30.98 4.16 22.08
C CYS A 118 31.83 3.75 20.86
N ASP A 119 32.97 3.09 21.08
CA ASP A 119 33.85 2.65 20.00
C ASP A 119 33.17 1.60 19.09
N PHE A 120 32.46 0.65 19.70
CA PHE A 120 31.66 -0.33 18.96
C PHE A 120 30.60 0.35 18.09
N ALA A 121 29.83 1.29 18.66
CA ALA A 121 28.79 2.03 17.96
C ALA A 121 29.35 2.90 16.81
N VAL A 122 30.57 3.43 16.94
CA VAL A 122 31.27 4.13 15.85
C VAL A 122 31.50 3.19 14.66
N GLY A 123 32.00 1.98 14.90
CA GLY A 123 32.13 0.96 13.86
C GLY A 123 30.78 0.61 13.24
N LEU A 124 29.79 0.36 14.08
CA LEU A 124 28.43 0.01 13.69
C LEU A 124 27.75 1.10 12.84
N SER A 125 28.05 2.38 13.06
CA SER A 125 27.48 3.51 12.30
C SER A 125 27.78 3.46 10.80
N ARG A 126 28.74 2.63 10.38
CA ARG A 126 29.10 2.35 8.98
C ARG A 126 28.60 1.00 8.48
N GLN A 127 28.04 0.20 9.37
CA GLN A 127 27.48 -1.10 9.08
C GLN A 127 25.97 -0.96 8.88
N LEU A 128 25.18 -0.89 9.96
CA LEU A 128 23.71 -0.83 9.97
C LEU A 128 23.08 -1.55 8.76
N HIS A 129 23.59 -2.76 8.48
CA HIS A 129 23.42 -3.38 7.18
C HIS A 129 21.99 -3.89 7.01
N GLY A 130 21.40 -3.57 5.87
CA GLY A 130 20.28 -4.33 5.31
C GLY A 130 20.76 -5.56 4.55
N LEU A 131 19.87 -6.15 3.76
CA LEU A 131 20.18 -7.27 2.87
C LEU A 131 19.85 -6.90 1.43
N THR A 132 20.70 -7.27 0.48
CA THR A 132 20.31 -7.29 -0.95
C THR A 132 20.04 -8.73 -1.35
N MET A 133 18.88 -9.00 -1.93
CA MET A 133 18.47 -10.35 -2.30
C MET A 133 17.91 -10.35 -3.72
N HIS A 134 18.02 -11.50 -4.40
CA HIS A 134 17.46 -11.64 -5.73
C HIS A 134 15.93 -11.69 -5.63
N SER A 135 15.25 -10.82 -6.38
CA SER A 135 13.81 -10.96 -6.57
C SER A 135 13.54 -12.16 -7.48
N GLU A 136 12.52 -12.94 -7.17
CA GLU A 136 11.99 -13.97 -8.07
C GLU A 136 11.35 -13.38 -9.35
N ARG A 137 11.07 -12.07 -9.35
CA ARG A 137 10.39 -11.36 -10.45
C ARG A 137 11.43 -10.77 -11.40
N PRO A 138 11.36 -11.06 -12.72
CA PRO A 138 12.19 -10.37 -13.70
C PRO A 138 12.04 -8.85 -13.59
N GLY A 139 13.14 -8.12 -13.76
CA GLY A 139 13.09 -6.65 -13.75
C GLY A 139 12.85 -6.01 -12.38
N HIS A 140 12.95 -6.78 -11.29
CA HIS A 140 12.80 -6.29 -9.93
C HIS A 140 14.10 -6.44 -9.15
N ARG A 141 14.39 -5.46 -8.29
CA ARG A 141 15.40 -5.53 -7.24
C ARG A 141 14.69 -5.66 -5.91
N MET A 142 15.12 -6.60 -5.08
CA MET A 142 14.63 -6.72 -3.71
C MET A 142 15.78 -6.46 -2.74
N TYR A 143 15.51 -5.67 -1.72
CA TYR A 143 16.44 -5.46 -0.62
C TYR A 143 15.69 -5.09 0.65
N GLU A 144 16.32 -5.30 1.79
CA GLU A 144 15.90 -4.78 3.07
C GLU A 144 16.77 -3.59 3.43
N GLN A 145 16.16 -2.59 4.07
CA GLN A 145 16.87 -1.47 4.66
C GLN A 145 16.32 -1.18 6.06
N TYR A 146 17.10 -0.46 6.85
CA TYR A 146 16.73 -0.05 8.20
C TYR A 146 16.65 1.46 8.28
N HIS A 147 15.60 1.96 8.92
CA HIS A 147 15.40 3.39 9.17
C HIS A 147 15.32 3.67 10.67
N PRO A 148 15.72 4.88 11.11
CA PRO A 148 15.50 5.33 12.49
C PRO A 148 14.05 5.15 12.91
N LEU A 149 13.83 4.77 14.16
CA LEU A 149 12.54 4.46 14.74
C LEU A 149 11.83 5.69 15.33
N GLY A 150 12.53 6.54 16.09
CA GLY A 150 11.92 7.69 16.77
C GLY A 150 12.59 8.11 18.06
N ILE A 151 11.78 8.37 19.08
CA ILE A 151 12.22 8.59 20.46
C ILE A 151 12.36 7.22 21.13
N ILE A 152 13.50 6.95 21.75
CA ILE A 152 13.74 5.75 22.56
C ILE A 152 13.64 6.14 24.03
N GLY A 153 12.65 5.59 24.73
CA GLY A 153 12.57 5.71 26.18
C GLY A 153 13.49 4.70 26.83
N VAL A 154 14.36 5.13 27.72
CA VAL A 154 15.27 4.27 28.49
C VAL A 154 14.92 4.38 29.97
N ILE A 155 14.57 3.27 30.61
CA ILE A 155 14.31 3.17 32.04
C ILE A 155 15.40 2.26 32.63
N SER A 156 16.34 2.82 33.40
CA SER A 156 17.47 2.05 33.94
C SER A 156 17.34 1.76 35.44
N ALA A 157 17.93 0.66 35.86
CA ALA A 157 18.02 0.26 37.26
C ALA A 157 19.18 0.95 37.99
N PHE A 158 19.21 0.84 39.32
CA PHE A 158 20.23 1.46 40.16
C PHE A 158 21.61 0.80 40.06
N ASN A 159 21.67 -0.49 39.71
CA ASN A 159 22.85 -1.31 39.90
C ASN A 159 23.90 -1.16 38.81
N PHE A 160 23.50 -0.75 37.61
CA PHE A 160 24.38 -0.31 36.53
C PHE A 160 23.86 1.05 36.03
N PRO A 161 24.08 2.11 36.83
CA PRO A 161 23.43 3.40 36.63
C PRO A 161 23.92 4.15 35.39
N VAL A 162 25.02 3.73 34.75
CA VAL A 162 25.56 4.41 33.57
C VAL A 162 25.76 3.48 32.36
N ALA A 163 26.11 2.21 32.56
CA ALA A 163 26.35 1.28 31.45
C ALA A 163 25.09 0.94 30.67
N VAL A 164 24.00 0.56 31.33
CA VAL A 164 22.72 0.20 30.67
C VAL A 164 22.20 1.34 29.79
N TRP A 165 22.26 2.57 30.31
CA TRP A 165 21.89 3.76 29.54
C TRP A 165 22.81 3.93 28.32
N SER A 166 24.12 3.74 28.50
CA SER A 166 25.08 3.88 27.40
C SER A 166 24.88 2.83 26.31
N TRP A 167 24.61 1.57 26.67
CA TRP A 167 24.35 0.50 25.70
C TRP A 167 23.15 0.82 24.81
N ASN A 168 22.08 1.34 25.42
CA ASN A 168 20.91 1.77 24.68
C ASN A 168 21.18 3.02 23.83
N SER A 169 21.73 4.06 24.47
CA SER A 169 21.78 5.40 23.87
C SER A 169 22.82 5.49 22.76
N MET A 170 23.98 4.82 22.89
CA MET A 170 24.99 4.86 21.84
C MET A 170 24.48 4.17 20.57
N LEU A 171 23.80 3.02 20.71
CA LEU A 171 23.19 2.31 19.59
C LEU A 171 22.04 3.11 18.98
N ALA A 172 21.11 3.63 19.80
CA ALA A 172 19.99 4.45 19.35
C ALA A 172 20.47 5.70 18.60
N TRP A 173 21.46 6.43 19.14
CA TRP A 173 22.00 7.61 18.49
C TRP A 173 22.65 7.31 17.14
N VAL A 174 23.46 6.26 17.02
CA VAL A 174 24.03 5.88 15.71
C VAL A 174 22.95 5.34 14.76
N CYS A 175 21.89 4.72 15.27
CA CYS A 175 20.71 4.31 14.52
C CYS A 175 19.87 5.49 14.03
N GLY A 176 20.05 6.69 14.60
CA GLY A 176 19.39 7.94 14.19
C GLY A 176 18.19 8.32 15.05
N ASP A 177 18.07 7.69 16.21
CA ASP A 177 17.05 7.97 17.20
C ASP A 177 17.56 8.97 18.24
N VAL A 178 16.62 9.52 19.01
CA VAL A 178 16.92 10.37 20.18
C VAL A 178 16.48 9.66 21.45
N CYS A 179 17.11 9.97 22.57
CA CYS A 179 16.94 9.20 23.80
C CYS A 179 16.32 10.05 24.92
N VAL A 180 15.34 9.47 25.61
CA VAL A 180 14.73 10.02 26.82
C VAL A 180 14.95 9.04 27.96
N TRP A 181 15.81 9.41 28.90
CA TRP A 181 16.25 8.54 29.98
C TRP A 181 15.60 8.89 31.30
N LYS A 182 14.90 7.92 31.91
CA LYS A 182 14.48 7.93 33.31
C LYS A 182 15.44 7.04 34.14
N PRO A 183 16.45 7.63 34.81
CA PRO A 183 17.34 6.88 35.69
C PRO A 183 16.64 6.46 36.97
N SER A 184 17.14 5.41 37.64
CA SER A 184 16.70 5.05 38.98
C SER A 184 16.76 6.24 39.94
N GLU A 185 15.71 6.43 40.74
CA GLU A 185 15.65 7.44 41.79
C GLU A 185 16.69 7.24 42.91
N LYS A 186 17.34 6.07 42.96
CA LYS A 186 18.45 5.80 43.90
C LYS A 186 19.82 6.27 43.39
N THR A 187 19.97 6.49 42.08
CA THR A 187 21.25 6.90 41.46
C THR A 187 21.08 8.08 40.49
N PRO A 188 20.39 9.17 40.89
CA PRO A 188 20.09 10.28 39.98
C PRO A 188 21.33 11.11 39.61
N LEU A 189 22.37 11.15 40.45
CA LEU A 189 23.53 12.00 40.24
C LEU A 189 24.46 11.45 39.15
N CYS A 190 24.57 10.13 39.02
CA CYS A 190 25.21 9.46 37.89
C CYS A 190 24.63 9.92 36.54
N ALA A 191 23.30 10.05 36.46
CA ALA A 191 22.62 10.50 35.26
C ALA A 191 22.87 11.99 34.95
N VAL A 192 22.88 12.83 35.99
CA VAL A 192 23.24 14.25 35.86
C VAL A 192 24.68 14.39 35.34
N ALA A 193 25.63 13.63 35.88
CA ALA A 193 27.02 13.64 35.42
C ALA A 193 27.13 13.25 33.93
N CYS A 194 26.48 12.16 33.52
CA CYS A 194 26.46 11.74 32.12
C CYS A 194 25.86 12.82 31.20
N GLN A 195 24.76 13.46 31.62
CA GLN A 195 24.12 14.54 30.86
C GLN A 195 25.04 15.77 30.72
N LYS A 196 25.81 16.14 31.75
CA LYS A 196 26.79 17.23 31.67
C LYS A 196 27.91 16.90 30.68
N ILE A 197 28.42 15.67 30.69
CA ILE A 197 29.50 15.24 29.77
C ILE A 197 29.03 15.30 28.31
N ILE A 198 27.82 14.82 28.00
CA ILE A 198 27.30 14.88 26.61
C ILE A 198 26.98 16.32 26.18
N ALA A 199 26.54 17.20 27.10
CA ALA A 199 26.23 18.58 26.79
C ALA A 199 27.41 19.32 26.15
N GLU A 200 28.64 19.11 26.65
CA GLU A 200 29.87 19.68 26.07
C GLU A 200 30.07 19.27 24.60
N VAL A 201 29.74 18.02 24.27
CA VAL A 201 29.85 17.49 22.91
C VAL A 201 28.75 18.05 22.01
N LEU A 202 27.51 18.14 22.49
CA LEU A 202 26.39 18.71 21.74
C LEU A 202 26.62 20.19 21.42
N GLU A 203 27.09 20.97 22.40
CA GLU A 203 27.39 22.40 22.24
C GLU A 203 28.51 22.61 21.22
N LYS A 204 29.63 21.87 21.36
CA LYS A 204 30.78 21.97 20.44
C LYS A 204 30.42 21.65 18.98
N ASN A 205 29.40 20.84 18.75
CA ASN A 205 28.94 20.45 17.42
C ASN A 205 27.69 21.21 16.94
N ASN A 206 27.22 22.22 17.70
CA ASN A 206 26.01 23.00 17.40
C ASN A 206 24.77 22.13 17.12
N LEU A 207 24.57 21.09 17.94
CA LEU A 207 23.45 20.15 17.78
C LEU A 207 22.21 20.61 18.53
N PRO A 208 20.99 20.28 18.05
CA PRO A 208 19.74 20.73 18.65
C PRO A 208 19.48 20.09 20.03
N GLU A 209 18.75 20.81 20.87
CA GLU A 209 18.09 20.26 22.06
C GLU A 209 17.18 19.08 21.69
N GLY A 210 17.18 18.05 22.52
CA GLY A 210 16.29 16.89 22.46
C GLY A 210 16.96 15.57 22.05
N ILE A 211 18.25 15.57 21.70
CA ILE A 211 18.99 14.33 21.35
C ILE A 211 19.24 13.46 22.59
N SER A 212 19.67 14.08 23.69
CA SER A 212 19.89 13.46 25.00
C SER A 212 19.01 14.14 26.03
N VAL A 213 17.96 13.46 26.46
CA VAL A 213 17.01 13.96 27.45
C VAL A 213 17.09 13.11 28.71
N ILE A 214 17.08 13.75 29.88
CA ILE A 214 16.91 13.06 31.16
C ILE A 214 15.67 13.55 31.90
N LEU A 215 14.99 12.62 32.57
CA LEU A 215 13.80 12.84 33.38
C LEU A 215 13.95 12.10 34.72
N ASN A 216 14.58 12.75 35.70
CA ASN A 216 14.59 12.21 37.06
C ASN A 216 13.19 12.22 37.65
N GLY A 217 12.79 11.16 38.34
CA GLY A 217 11.46 11.04 38.93
C GLY A 217 11.17 9.63 39.41
N GLY A 218 10.04 9.44 40.08
CA GLY A 218 9.65 8.15 40.63
C GLY A 218 9.07 7.20 39.59
N ARG A 219 8.12 6.37 40.04
CA ARG A 219 7.42 5.40 39.22
C ARG A 219 6.54 6.07 38.16
N GLU A 220 5.92 7.19 38.52
CA GLU A 220 4.99 7.97 37.70
C GLU A 220 5.62 8.42 36.37
N VAL A 221 6.90 8.83 36.37
CA VAL A 221 7.61 9.21 35.13
C VAL A 221 7.80 8.00 34.22
N GLY A 222 8.10 6.83 34.78
CA GLY A 222 8.18 5.58 34.03
C GLY A 222 6.83 5.17 33.43
N GLU A 223 5.73 5.36 34.16
CA GLU A 223 4.37 5.11 33.67
C GLU A 223 4.00 6.08 32.53
N TRP A 224 4.39 7.35 32.62
CA TRP A 224 4.19 8.31 31.51
C TRP A 224 4.95 7.90 30.26
N LEU A 225 6.23 7.54 30.38
CA LEU A 225 7.04 7.05 29.26
C LEU A 225 6.41 5.79 28.63
N ALA A 226 6.02 4.82 29.45
CA ALA A 226 5.44 3.57 28.99
C ALA A 226 4.13 3.80 28.22
N ALA A 227 3.29 4.74 28.66
CA ALA A 227 1.99 5.03 28.05
C ALA A 227 2.04 5.97 26.82
N ASP A 228 3.19 6.58 26.50
CA ASP A 228 3.28 7.63 25.49
C ASP A 228 3.36 7.09 24.05
N ASN A 229 2.36 7.41 23.23
CA ASN A 229 2.30 7.01 21.82
C ASN A 229 3.40 7.62 20.94
N ARG A 230 4.07 8.69 21.38
CA ARG A 230 5.20 9.29 20.66
C ARG A 230 6.48 8.47 20.79
N ILE A 231 6.54 7.53 21.73
CA ILE A 231 7.73 6.76 22.06
C ILE A 231 7.57 5.32 21.53
N PRO A 232 8.08 5.01 20.31
CA PRO A 232 7.90 3.71 19.67
C PRO A 232 8.64 2.54 20.34
N LEU A 233 9.70 2.80 21.10
CA LEU A 233 10.46 1.78 21.84
C LEU A 233 10.71 2.23 23.28
N ILE A 234 10.38 1.36 24.23
CA ILE A 234 10.80 1.46 25.63
C ILE A 234 11.81 0.36 25.92
N SER A 235 13.05 0.75 26.20
CA SER A 235 14.03 -0.12 26.84
C SER A 235 13.89 0.02 28.36
N ALA A 236 13.55 -1.08 29.04
CA ALA A 236 13.32 -1.09 30.47
C ALA A 236 14.12 -2.19 31.15
N THR A 237 15.01 -1.77 32.04
CA THR A 237 15.85 -2.64 32.87
C THR A 237 15.41 -2.57 34.32
N GLY A 238 15.16 -3.72 34.94
CA GLY A 238 14.80 -3.77 36.36
C GLY A 238 14.08 -5.06 36.77
N SER A 239 13.24 -5.01 37.79
CA SER A 239 12.56 -6.23 38.29
C SER A 239 11.57 -6.81 37.27
N THR A 240 11.41 -8.14 37.27
CA THR A 240 10.39 -8.83 36.46
C THR A 240 8.97 -8.29 36.67
N ARG A 241 8.62 -7.91 37.91
CA ARG A 241 7.32 -7.28 38.22
C ARG A 241 7.11 -5.98 37.45
N MET A 242 8.14 -5.12 37.40
CA MET A 242 8.11 -3.86 36.65
C MET A 242 8.01 -4.14 35.14
N GLY A 243 8.84 -5.05 34.62
CA GLY A 243 8.84 -5.38 33.20
C GLY A 243 7.50 -5.88 32.69
N LYS A 244 6.81 -6.76 33.44
CA LYS A 244 5.45 -7.23 33.11
C LYS A 244 4.44 -6.08 32.99
N GLN A 245 4.54 -5.07 33.84
CA GLN A 245 3.65 -3.89 33.80
C GLN A 245 3.98 -2.98 32.61
N VAL A 246 5.27 -2.71 32.35
CA VAL A 246 5.70 -1.93 31.19
C VAL A 246 5.29 -2.62 29.89
N ALA A 247 5.52 -3.92 29.77
CA ALA A 247 5.14 -4.72 28.60
C ALA A 247 3.64 -4.64 28.31
N ALA A 248 2.80 -4.77 29.34
CA ALA A 248 1.35 -4.68 29.18
C ALA A 248 0.92 -3.30 28.67
N VAL A 249 1.47 -2.21 29.24
CA VAL A 249 1.11 -0.84 28.84
C VAL A 249 1.61 -0.51 27.43
N VAL A 250 2.86 -0.84 27.12
CA VAL A 250 3.45 -0.56 25.80
C VAL A 250 2.80 -1.43 24.71
N GLY A 251 2.54 -2.71 25.00
CA GLY A 251 1.84 -3.62 24.09
C GLY A 251 0.41 -3.18 23.77
N ALA A 252 -0.32 -2.62 24.75
CA ALA A 252 -1.67 -2.10 24.54
C ALA A 252 -1.73 -0.97 23.50
N ARG A 253 -0.62 -0.24 23.30
CA ARG A 253 -0.47 0.79 22.27
C ARG A 253 0.40 0.37 21.07
N LEU A 254 0.66 -0.93 20.93
CA LEU A 254 1.48 -1.51 19.85
C LEU A 254 2.91 -0.91 19.75
N GLY A 255 3.45 -0.44 20.87
CA GLY A 255 4.86 -0.05 20.96
C GLY A 255 5.76 -1.29 21.10
N ARG A 256 7.07 -1.09 20.91
CA ARG A 256 8.07 -2.13 21.17
C ARG A 256 8.63 -2.01 22.58
N THR A 257 8.99 -3.13 23.15
CA THR A 257 9.76 -3.19 24.40
C THR A 257 11.04 -3.95 24.20
N LEU A 258 12.12 -3.43 24.78
CA LEU A 258 13.34 -4.16 25.08
C LEU A 258 13.32 -4.36 26.60
N LEU A 259 13.19 -5.60 27.06
CA LEU A 259 13.03 -5.91 28.48
C LEU A 259 14.25 -6.68 28.96
N GLU A 260 15.02 -6.07 29.86
CA GLU A 260 16.16 -6.67 30.55
C GLU A 260 15.84 -6.80 32.05
N LEU A 261 15.27 -7.94 32.42
CA LEU A 261 14.68 -8.12 33.74
C LEU A 261 15.55 -8.97 34.67
N GLY A 262 14.94 -9.51 35.73
CA GLY A 262 15.63 -10.27 36.77
C GLY A 262 16.32 -11.54 36.26
N GLY A 263 17.37 -11.95 36.98
CA GLY A 263 18.16 -13.15 36.70
C GLY A 263 18.33 -14.03 37.94
N ASN A 264 18.11 -15.33 37.78
CA ASN A 264 18.35 -16.33 38.84
C ASN A 264 19.37 -17.37 38.36
N ASN A 265 20.57 -16.87 38.11
CA ASN A 265 21.61 -17.54 37.32
C ASN A 265 22.27 -18.67 38.11
N ALA A 266 22.62 -19.76 37.41
CA ALA A 266 23.36 -20.87 38.02
C ALA A 266 24.63 -21.26 37.28
N ILE A 267 25.57 -21.81 38.04
CA ILE A 267 26.73 -22.55 37.52
C ILE A 267 26.53 -24.04 37.81
N ILE A 268 26.64 -24.88 36.79
CA ILE A 268 26.73 -26.33 36.92
C ILE A 268 28.20 -26.70 37.07
N ILE A 269 28.56 -27.45 38.12
CA ILE A 269 29.92 -27.98 38.32
C ILE A 269 29.88 -29.50 38.12
N THR A 270 30.61 -29.98 37.12
CA THR A 270 30.68 -31.41 36.75
C THR A 270 31.77 -32.15 37.51
N ALA A 271 31.80 -33.48 37.40
CA ALA A 271 32.87 -34.29 38.00
C ALA A 271 34.24 -34.03 37.34
N GLU A 272 34.26 -33.58 36.07
CA GLU A 272 35.46 -33.28 35.30
C GLU A 272 35.81 -31.78 35.29
N ALA A 273 35.25 -31.00 36.21
CA ALA A 273 35.52 -29.56 36.30
C ALA A 273 36.93 -29.26 36.82
N ASP A 274 37.56 -28.22 36.28
CA ASP A 274 38.65 -27.53 36.98
C ASP A 274 38.05 -26.78 38.19
N LEU A 275 38.25 -27.35 39.38
CA LEU A 275 37.64 -26.81 40.60
C LEU A 275 38.22 -25.45 40.99
N ASP A 276 39.48 -25.14 40.65
CA ASP A 276 40.05 -23.84 41.02
C ASP A 276 39.45 -22.72 40.17
N ILE A 277 39.22 -22.97 38.88
CA ILE A 277 38.47 -22.05 38.01
C ILE A 277 37.01 -21.94 38.46
N ALA A 278 36.35 -23.07 38.74
CA ALA A 278 34.96 -23.10 39.15
C ALA A 278 34.71 -22.29 40.43
N ILE A 279 35.58 -22.41 41.44
CA ILE A 279 35.45 -21.70 42.71
C ILE A 279 35.68 -20.20 42.54
N ARG A 280 36.67 -19.78 41.74
CA ARG A 280 36.90 -18.35 41.45
C ARG A 280 35.72 -17.72 40.72
N GLY A 281 35.19 -18.41 39.70
CA GLY A 281 34.01 -17.97 38.96
C GLY A 281 32.77 -17.88 39.83
N ALA A 282 32.54 -18.87 40.70
CA ALA A 282 31.43 -18.88 41.64
C ALA A 282 31.54 -17.77 42.68
N LEU A 283 32.71 -17.59 43.29
CA LEU A 283 32.94 -16.56 44.31
C LEU A 283 32.68 -15.16 43.73
N PHE A 284 33.36 -14.81 42.64
CA PHE A 284 33.21 -13.49 41.99
C PHE A 284 31.77 -13.23 41.56
N GLY A 285 31.10 -14.23 40.96
CA GLY A 285 29.72 -14.09 40.52
C GLY A 285 28.72 -13.96 41.66
N ALA A 286 28.98 -14.58 42.83
CA ALA A 286 28.05 -14.55 43.96
C ALA A 286 28.18 -13.28 44.83
N VAL A 287 29.40 -12.77 45.01
CA VAL A 287 29.68 -11.68 45.97
C VAL A 287 30.01 -10.34 45.31
N GLY A 288 30.40 -10.36 44.02
CA GLY A 288 30.60 -9.16 43.23
C GLY A 288 29.37 -8.25 43.27
N THR A 289 29.60 -6.95 43.42
CA THR A 289 28.52 -5.94 43.58
C THR A 289 27.53 -6.28 44.73
N ALA A 290 27.99 -6.97 45.78
CA ALA A 290 27.13 -7.46 46.87
C ALA A 290 25.93 -8.29 46.38
N GLY A 291 26.08 -9.05 45.30
CA GLY A 291 25.02 -9.87 44.70
C GLY A 291 23.93 -9.09 43.96
N GLN A 292 24.14 -7.79 43.72
CA GLN A 292 23.19 -6.87 43.06
C GLN A 292 23.44 -6.74 41.55
N ARG A 293 24.01 -7.75 40.90
CA ARG A 293 23.98 -7.85 39.43
C ARG A 293 22.74 -8.63 39.00
N CYS A 294 22.20 -8.31 37.83
CA CYS A 294 21.24 -9.20 37.17
C CYS A 294 21.90 -10.56 36.86
N THR A 295 23.21 -10.58 36.58
CA THR A 295 24.01 -11.77 36.28
C THR A 295 24.65 -12.44 37.50
N THR A 296 24.30 -12.06 38.73
CA THR A 296 24.84 -12.68 39.96
C THR A 296 24.62 -14.19 39.95
N THR A 297 25.65 -14.96 40.30
CA THR A 297 25.51 -16.40 40.55
C THR A 297 24.70 -16.60 41.83
N ARG A 298 23.48 -17.12 41.73
CA ARG A 298 22.62 -17.37 42.89
C ARG A 298 22.51 -18.85 43.23
N ARG A 299 22.73 -19.74 42.26
CA ARG A 299 22.63 -21.19 42.43
C ARG A 299 23.91 -21.88 41.93
N LEU A 300 24.42 -22.85 42.69
CA LEU A 300 25.45 -23.79 42.24
C LEU A 300 24.86 -25.18 42.23
N ILE A 301 24.88 -25.81 41.05
CA ILE A 301 24.34 -27.14 40.82
C ILE A 301 25.54 -28.07 40.66
N ILE A 302 25.87 -28.83 41.70
CA ILE A 302 27.17 -29.48 41.85
C ILE A 302 27.01 -31.00 41.82
N GLN A 303 27.87 -31.66 41.06
CA GLN A 303 27.86 -33.11 40.91
C GLN A 303 28.23 -33.79 42.24
N GLU A 304 27.49 -34.83 42.62
CA GLU A 304 27.57 -35.43 43.96
C GLU A 304 28.98 -35.90 44.39
N SER A 305 29.82 -36.35 43.46
CA SER A 305 31.18 -36.86 43.73
C SER A 305 32.21 -35.76 44.03
N VAL A 306 31.96 -34.52 43.64
CA VAL A 306 32.84 -33.36 43.93
C VAL A 306 32.23 -32.37 44.92
N TYR A 307 31.01 -32.63 45.39
CA TYR A 307 30.23 -31.67 46.18
C TYR A 307 30.92 -31.22 47.47
N GLU A 308 31.39 -32.16 48.29
CA GLU A 308 32.00 -31.82 49.59
C GLU A 308 33.31 -31.03 49.38
N THR A 309 34.10 -31.37 48.36
CA THR A 309 35.33 -30.63 48.01
C THR A 309 35.03 -29.20 47.55
N VAL A 310 33.98 -29.01 46.73
CA VAL A 310 33.53 -27.67 46.30
C VAL A 310 33.05 -26.86 47.50
N LYS A 311 32.25 -27.48 48.38
CA LYS A 311 31.74 -26.86 49.61
C LYS A 311 32.88 -26.36 50.52
N GLU A 312 33.89 -27.18 50.78
CA GLU A 312 35.05 -26.80 51.59
C GLU A 312 35.88 -25.66 50.96
N LYS A 313 36.12 -25.73 49.64
CA LYS A 313 36.82 -24.66 48.91
C LYS A 313 36.03 -23.34 48.92
N LEU A 314 34.71 -23.38 48.76
CA LEU A 314 33.86 -22.18 48.85
C LEU A 314 33.88 -21.57 50.25
N LEU A 315 33.79 -22.39 51.30
CA LEU A 315 33.86 -21.92 52.69
C LEU A 315 35.18 -21.18 52.95
N THR A 316 36.29 -21.75 52.47
CA THR A 316 37.62 -21.15 52.59
C THR A 316 37.68 -19.81 51.84
N ALA A 317 37.12 -19.75 50.63
CA ALA A 317 37.12 -18.55 49.80
C ALA A 317 36.23 -17.42 50.39
N PHE A 318 35.05 -17.75 50.91
CA PHE A 318 34.13 -16.77 51.50
C PHE A 318 34.73 -16.12 52.76
N ASN A 319 35.51 -16.85 53.55
CA ASN A 319 36.19 -16.31 54.74
C ASN A 319 37.31 -15.30 54.41
N GLN A 320 37.73 -15.19 53.14
CA GLN A 320 38.77 -14.25 52.70
C GLN A 320 38.20 -12.93 52.15
N ILE A 321 36.87 -12.80 52.05
CA ILE A 321 36.23 -11.61 51.48
C ILE A 321 36.42 -10.42 52.43
N ARG A 322 36.99 -9.33 51.91
CA ARG A 322 37.10 -8.05 52.61
C ARG A 322 35.90 -7.17 52.26
N ILE A 323 35.12 -6.81 53.29
CA ILE A 323 33.90 -6.01 53.18
C ILE A 323 34.14 -4.65 53.82
N GLY A 324 33.88 -3.56 53.08
CA GLY A 324 34.10 -2.20 53.56
C GLY A 324 33.80 -1.14 52.52
N ASP A 325 34.29 0.07 52.75
CA ASP A 325 34.10 1.23 51.86
C ASP A 325 34.42 0.84 50.40
N PRO A 326 33.46 0.99 49.47
CA PRO A 326 33.66 0.65 48.06
C PRO A 326 34.78 1.45 47.38
N LEU A 327 35.16 2.63 47.90
CA LEU A 327 36.24 3.44 47.34
C LEU A 327 37.64 2.96 47.73
N ASP A 328 37.76 2.10 48.75
CA ASP A 328 39.03 1.43 49.08
C ASP A 328 39.21 0.16 48.24
N SER A 329 40.20 0.18 47.35
CA SER A 329 40.50 -0.92 46.42
C SER A 329 40.96 -2.21 47.10
N ASN A 330 41.22 -2.20 48.41
CA ASN A 330 41.48 -3.42 49.18
C ASN A 330 40.20 -4.22 49.47
N ASN A 331 39.03 -3.58 49.44
CA ASN A 331 37.75 -4.23 49.67
C ASN A 331 37.23 -4.87 48.37
N LEU A 332 36.66 -6.07 48.51
CA LEU A 332 36.12 -6.84 47.39
C LEU A 332 34.60 -6.72 47.28
N MET A 333 33.94 -6.33 48.37
CA MET A 333 32.49 -6.20 48.44
C MET A 333 32.09 -4.96 49.23
N GLY A 334 31.20 -4.16 48.64
CA GLY A 334 30.59 -2.99 49.26
C GLY A 334 29.23 -3.31 49.91
N PRO A 335 28.43 -2.28 50.21
CA PRO A 335 27.10 -2.42 50.81
C PRO A 335 26.01 -2.81 49.79
N LEU A 336 24.84 -3.22 50.30
CA LEU A 336 23.59 -3.18 49.54
C LEU A 336 23.13 -1.74 49.30
N ILE A 337 22.30 -1.49 48.29
CA ILE A 337 21.93 -0.12 47.89
C ILE A 337 21.15 0.67 48.97
N ASP A 338 20.34 0.01 49.80
CA ASP A 338 19.59 0.65 50.87
C ASP A 338 19.11 -0.36 51.93
N LYS A 339 18.51 0.17 52.99
CA LYS A 339 17.94 -0.63 54.10
C LYS A 339 16.77 -1.51 53.66
N ILE A 340 16.04 -1.14 52.59
CA ILE A 340 14.97 -1.98 52.04
C ILE A 340 15.55 -3.26 51.43
N ALA A 341 16.67 -3.16 50.70
CA ALA A 341 17.38 -4.33 50.19
C ALA A 341 17.92 -5.22 51.33
N VAL A 342 18.38 -4.63 52.44
CA VAL A 342 18.79 -5.37 53.65
C VAL A 342 17.61 -6.13 54.27
N GLU A 343 16.44 -5.50 54.39
CA GLU A 343 15.23 -6.17 54.89
C GLU A 343 14.81 -7.35 53.98
N GLN A 344 14.89 -7.18 52.67
CA GLN A 344 14.61 -8.25 51.71
C GLN A 344 15.59 -9.42 51.84
N TYR A 345 16.88 -9.10 52.00
CA TYR A 345 17.94 -10.09 52.25
C TYR A 345 17.67 -10.90 53.53
N LEU A 346 17.36 -10.23 54.65
CA LEU A 346 17.06 -10.91 55.92
C LEU A 346 15.81 -11.77 55.82
N ASN A 347 14.76 -11.28 55.15
CA ASN A 347 13.53 -12.04 54.92
C ASN A 347 13.78 -13.29 54.06
N ALA A 348 14.60 -13.21 53.02
CA ALA A 348 14.95 -14.36 52.18
C ALA A 348 15.72 -15.43 52.97
N ILE A 349 16.63 -15.03 53.86
CA ILE A 349 17.33 -15.94 54.78
C ILE A 349 16.33 -16.66 55.70
N GLU A 350 15.43 -15.92 56.33
CA GLU A 350 14.41 -16.49 57.21
C GLU A 350 13.47 -17.46 56.48
N GLN A 351 13.04 -17.10 55.25
CA GLN A 351 12.24 -18.00 54.42
C GLN A 351 13.00 -19.27 54.04
N CYS A 352 14.29 -19.14 53.71
CA CYS A 352 15.16 -20.28 53.41
C CYS A 352 15.30 -21.22 54.61
N LYS A 353 15.55 -20.69 55.81
CA LYS A 353 15.59 -21.48 57.05
C LYS A 353 14.27 -22.20 57.31
N LYS A 354 13.13 -21.50 57.18
CA LYS A 354 11.79 -22.09 57.35
C LYS A 354 11.47 -23.17 56.32
N ALA A 355 12.00 -23.04 55.11
CA ALA A 355 11.84 -24.02 54.04
C ALA A 355 12.80 -25.23 54.18
N GLY A 356 13.64 -25.27 55.21
CA GLY A 356 14.56 -26.38 55.49
C GLY A 356 15.95 -26.24 54.85
N GLY A 357 16.31 -25.06 54.35
CA GLY A 357 17.68 -24.78 53.90
C GLY A 357 18.66 -24.73 55.06
N GLN A 358 19.85 -25.30 54.87
CA GLN A 358 20.91 -25.37 55.88
C GLN A 358 22.03 -24.39 55.53
N PHE A 359 22.23 -23.37 56.37
CA PHE A 359 23.30 -22.39 56.15
C PHE A 359 24.65 -22.96 56.58
N ILE A 360 25.62 -22.92 55.67
CA ILE A 360 27.02 -23.29 55.92
C ILE A 360 27.93 -22.07 56.08
N VAL A 361 27.45 -20.92 55.60
CA VAL A 361 27.98 -19.58 55.91
C VAL A 361 26.78 -18.74 56.30
N ASP A 362 26.70 -18.34 57.57
CA ASP A 362 25.60 -17.54 58.08
C ASP A 362 25.59 -16.12 57.49
N GLY A 363 24.39 -15.67 57.13
CA GLY A 363 24.14 -14.28 56.75
C GLY A 363 23.94 -13.36 57.96
N GLY A 364 23.76 -12.08 57.68
CA GLY A 364 23.47 -11.07 58.70
C GLY A 364 23.96 -9.67 58.30
N VAL A 365 23.53 -8.67 59.06
CA VAL A 365 23.98 -7.27 58.90
C VAL A 365 25.29 -7.08 59.69
N LEU A 366 26.23 -6.33 59.13
CA LEU A 366 27.47 -5.94 59.82
C LEU A 366 27.24 -4.70 60.69
N ASP A 367 27.88 -4.65 61.85
CA ASP A 367 27.77 -3.59 62.85
C ASP A 367 29.12 -2.92 63.18
N GLY A 368 29.07 -1.69 63.68
CA GLY A 368 30.24 -0.88 64.03
C GLY A 368 30.42 0.36 63.15
N GLU A 369 31.39 1.20 63.51
CA GLU A 369 31.63 2.52 62.88
C GLU A 369 31.83 2.45 61.36
N ALA A 370 32.54 1.42 60.88
CA ALA A 370 32.80 1.23 59.45
C ALA A 370 31.53 0.86 58.64
N TYR A 371 30.43 0.48 59.31
CA TYR A 371 29.20 -0.02 58.70
C TYR A 371 27.96 0.80 59.09
N LYS A 372 28.16 2.06 59.54
CA LYS A 372 27.13 2.95 60.08
C LYS A 372 25.93 3.22 59.15
N SER A 373 26.06 2.98 57.84
CA SER A 373 24.94 3.10 56.89
C SER A 373 23.82 2.11 57.18
N GLY A 374 24.15 0.97 57.81
CA GLY A 374 23.24 -0.15 58.02
C GLY A 374 22.98 -0.97 56.76
N CYS A 375 23.74 -0.74 55.69
CA CYS A 375 23.56 -1.41 54.39
C CYS A 375 24.56 -2.54 54.13
N TYR A 376 25.55 -2.75 55.00
CA TYR A 376 26.54 -3.82 54.83
C TYR A 376 26.03 -5.15 55.38
N VAL A 377 26.15 -6.19 54.56
CA VAL A 377 25.71 -7.55 54.90
C VAL A 377 26.81 -8.57 54.66
N LYS A 378 26.76 -9.70 55.36
CA LYS A 378 27.62 -10.85 55.11
C LYS A 378 27.11 -11.63 53.90
N PRO A 379 27.95 -12.00 52.92
CA PRO A 379 27.53 -12.98 51.91
C PRO A 379 27.28 -14.33 52.59
N CYS A 380 26.27 -15.07 52.14
CA CYS A 380 25.86 -16.31 52.81
C CYS A 380 25.66 -17.47 51.83
N ILE A 381 25.81 -18.70 52.34
CA ILE A 381 25.69 -19.92 51.55
C ILE A 381 24.75 -20.89 52.26
N ALA A 382 23.76 -21.41 51.52
CA ALA A 382 22.80 -22.38 52.04
C ALA A 382 22.75 -23.63 51.15
N GLU A 383 22.83 -24.80 51.76
CA GLU A 383 22.51 -26.08 51.14
C GLU A 383 20.98 -26.23 51.10
N VAL A 384 20.45 -26.51 49.91
CA VAL A 384 19.00 -26.52 49.67
C VAL A 384 18.60 -27.62 48.70
N LYS A 385 17.32 -27.99 48.73
CA LYS A 385 16.70 -28.73 47.61
C LYS A 385 16.31 -27.74 46.53
N HIS A 386 16.48 -28.11 45.26
CA HIS A 386 16.21 -27.21 44.14
C HIS A 386 14.75 -26.73 44.08
N ASN A 387 13.80 -27.58 44.51
CA ASN A 387 12.37 -27.32 44.46
C ASN A 387 11.83 -26.42 45.58
N LEU A 388 12.68 -25.83 46.42
CA LEU A 388 12.22 -24.88 47.44
C LEU A 388 11.79 -23.56 46.77
N PRO A 389 10.61 -22.99 47.08
CA PRO A 389 10.13 -21.78 46.43
C PRO A 389 11.09 -20.59 46.47
N ILE A 390 11.83 -20.42 47.58
CA ILE A 390 12.81 -19.34 47.73
C ILE A 390 13.99 -19.45 46.74
N VAL A 391 14.34 -20.66 46.31
CA VAL A 391 15.42 -20.91 45.33
C VAL A 391 15.01 -20.45 43.94
N HIS A 392 13.70 -20.45 43.64
CA HIS A 392 13.12 -19.98 42.38
C HIS A 392 12.89 -18.46 42.36
N HIS A 393 12.92 -17.81 43.53
CA HIS A 393 12.72 -16.38 43.68
C HIS A 393 14.04 -15.62 43.61
N GLU A 394 14.13 -14.60 42.74
CA GLU A 394 15.28 -13.69 42.75
C GLU A 394 15.23 -12.81 44.00
N THR A 395 16.18 -13.01 44.91
CA THR A 395 16.52 -12.03 45.95
C THR A 395 17.78 -11.29 45.52
N PHE A 396 17.69 -9.97 45.38
CA PHE A 396 18.76 -9.13 44.83
C PHE A 396 19.84 -8.81 45.87
N ALA A 397 20.47 -9.86 46.41
CA ALA A 397 21.42 -9.82 47.52
C ALA A 397 22.41 -11.01 47.44
N PRO A 398 23.49 -11.06 48.27
CA PRO A 398 24.55 -12.05 48.14
C PRO A 398 24.21 -13.36 48.88
N ILE A 399 23.24 -14.09 48.32
CA ILE A 399 22.79 -15.41 48.81
C ILE A 399 23.12 -16.46 47.74
N LEU A 400 23.90 -17.47 48.11
CA LEU A 400 24.29 -18.57 47.23
C LEU A 400 23.68 -19.90 47.68
N TYR A 401 22.93 -20.55 46.79
CA TYR A 401 22.29 -21.84 47.03
C TYR A 401 23.11 -22.99 46.46
N LEU A 402 23.47 -23.99 47.28
CA LEU A 402 24.15 -25.22 46.83
C LEU A 402 23.13 -26.34 46.65
N ILE A 403 23.19 -27.00 45.49
CA ILE A 403 22.25 -28.04 45.06
C ILE A 403 23.06 -29.24 44.53
N LYS A 404 22.76 -30.45 45.03
CA LYS A 404 23.35 -31.71 44.51
C LYS A 404 22.61 -32.20 43.27
N TYR A 405 23.33 -32.81 42.33
CA TYR A 405 22.76 -33.59 41.23
C TYR A 405 23.60 -34.84 40.92
N GLN A 406 23.01 -35.82 40.20
CA GLN A 406 23.71 -37.05 39.83
C GLN A 406 24.04 -37.14 38.34
N LYS A 407 23.08 -36.81 37.47
CA LYS A 407 23.24 -36.89 36.00
C LYS A 407 23.15 -35.53 35.35
N LEU A 408 23.96 -35.24 34.33
CA LEU A 408 23.97 -33.93 33.68
C LEU A 408 22.58 -33.47 33.18
N LYS A 409 21.75 -34.40 32.66
CA LYS A 409 20.38 -34.10 32.23
C LYS A 409 19.52 -33.54 33.38
N GLU A 410 19.71 -34.04 34.58
CA GLU A 410 19.05 -33.53 35.79
C GLU A 410 19.56 -32.13 36.14
N ALA A 411 20.88 -31.89 36.09
CA ALA A 411 21.46 -30.57 36.34
C ALA A 411 20.91 -29.50 35.38
N ILE A 412 20.79 -29.83 34.09
CA ILE A 412 20.19 -28.95 33.08
C ILE A 412 18.71 -28.69 33.40
N ALA A 413 17.96 -29.72 33.80
CA ALA A 413 16.57 -29.53 34.21
C ALA A 413 16.44 -28.60 35.44
N ILE A 414 17.32 -28.75 36.44
CA ILE A 414 17.40 -27.88 37.61
C ILE A 414 17.84 -26.46 37.22
N GLN A 415 18.72 -26.29 36.25
CA GLN A 415 19.08 -24.97 35.73
C GLN A 415 17.84 -24.27 35.16
N ASN A 416 17.09 -25.00 34.34
CA ASN A 416 16.01 -24.48 33.51
C ASN A 416 14.66 -24.34 34.24
N GLU A 417 14.46 -24.97 35.41
CA GLU A 417 13.16 -24.96 36.12
C GLU A 417 12.74 -23.60 36.70
N VAL A 418 13.67 -22.65 36.86
CA VAL A 418 13.36 -21.31 37.36
C VAL A 418 12.69 -20.45 36.28
N PRO A 419 11.82 -19.49 36.65
CA PRO A 419 11.12 -18.66 35.67
C PRO A 419 12.04 -17.69 34.91
N GLN A 420 13.20 -17.34 35.46
CA GLN A 420 14.19 -16.47 34.82
C GLN A 420 15.07 -17.25 33.82
N GLY A 421 15.68 -16.53 32.88
CA GLY A 421 16.49 -17.13 31.80
C GLY A 421 17.62 -16.21 31.32
N LEU A 422 18.29 -15.50 32.22
CA LEU A 422 19.36 -14.56 31.84
C LEU A 422 20.67 -15.27 31.50
N SER A 423 21.39 -15.76 32.51
CA SER A 423 22.71 -16.33 32.34
C SER A 423 22.85 -17.69 33.02
N SER A 424 23.71 -18.52 32.45
CA SER A 424 23.97 -19.88 32.87
C SER A 424 25.43 -20.24 32.58
N SER A 425 26.01 -21.16 33.34
CA SER A 425 27.35 -21.65 33.08
C SER A 425 27.49 -23.13 33.41
N ILE A 426 28.38 -23.82 32.71
CA ILE A 426 28.89 -25.15 33.07
C ILE A 426 30.41 -25.11 33.23
N MET A 427 30.92 -25.70 34.32
CA MET A 427 32.33 -25.95 34.57
C MET A 427 32.61 -27.42 34.27
N THR A 428 33.32 -27.69 33.17
CA THR A 428 33.65 -29.03 32.69
C THR A 428 34.84 -29.01 31.73
N LEU A 429 35.70 -30.02 31.81
CA LEU A 429 36.72 -30.29 30.79
C LEU A 429 36.24 -31.33 29.76
N ASN A 430 35.03 -31.87 29.91
CA ASN A 430 34.44 -32.82 28.98
C ASN A 430 33.70 -32.09 27.85
N ILE A 431 34.21 -32.21 26.63
CA ILE A 431 33.64 -31.54 25.46
C ILE A 431 32.19 -31.96 25.17
N ARG A 432 31.79 -33.20 25.48
CA ARG A 432 30.42 -33.66 25.24
C ARG A 432 29.44 -33.03 26.21
N GLU A 433 29.85 -32.81 27.45
CA GLU A 433 29.03 -32.11 28.45
C GLU A 433 28.88 -30.63 28.09
N ALA A 434 29.98 -29.98 27.68
CA ALA A 434 29.96 -28.60 27.21
C ALA A 434 29.02 -28.41 26.00
N GLU A 435 29.18 -29.23 24.96
CA GLU A 435 28.32 -29.18 23.78
C GLU A 435 26.86 -29.53 24.09
N GLN A 436 26.61 -30.51 24.97
CA GLN A 436 25.24 -30.82 25.40
C GLN A 436 24.60 -29.63 26.11
N PHE A 437 25.35 -28.93 26.97
CA PHE A 437 24.87 -27.75 27.69
C PHE A 437 24.56 -26.56 26.77
N LEU A 438 25.32 -26.39 25.68
CA LEU A 438 25.07 -25.33 24.68
C LEU A 438 24.08 -25.73 23.57
N SER A 439 23.71 -27.01 23.48
CA SER A 439 22.77 -27.51 22.47
C SER A 439 21.32 -27.10 22.74
N ALA A 440 20.43 -27.39 21.78
CA ALA A 440 18.98 -27.22 21.94
C ALA A 440 18.36 -28.07 23.07
N ALA A 441 19.07 -29.06 23.60
CA ALA A 441 18.66 -29.84 24.78
C ALA A 441 19.29 -29.35 26.10
N GLY A 442 20.06 -28.26 26.02
CA GLY A 442 20.89 -27.70 27.09
C GLY A 442 20.22 -26.56 27.86
N SER A 443 21.02 -25.54 28.22
CA SER A 443 20.50 -24.37 28.92
C SER A 443 19.53 -23.57 28.05
N ASP A 444 18.49 -23.03 28.68
CA ASP A 444 17.50 -22.16 28.06
C ASP A 444 17.68 -20.67 28.42
N CYS A 445 18.85 -20.30 28.91
CA CYS A 445 19.23 -18.91 29.17
C CYS A 445 19.68 -18.20 27.89
N GLY A 446 19.56 -16.87 27.87
CA GLY A 446 20.07 -16.04 26.76
C GLY A 446 21.59 -15.99 26.68
N ILE A 447 22.27 -16.17 27.83
CA ILE A 447 23.72 -16.34 27.95
C ILE A 447 24.01 -17.73 28.50
N ALA A 448 24.81 -18.51 27.78
CA ALA A 448 25.23 -19.85 28.18
C ALA A 448 26.76 -20.00 28.03
N ASN A 449 27.42 -20.19 29.17
CA ASN A 449 28.87 -20.11 29.30
C ASN A 449 29.49 -21.48 29.61
N VAL A 450 30.76 -21.66 29.21
CA VAL A 450 31.58 -22.82 29.55
C VAL A 450 32.87 -22.35 30.21
N ASN A 451 33.18 -22.87 31.39
CA ASN A 451 34.41 -22.58 32.16
C ASN A 451 34.63 -21.09 32.52
N ILE A 452 33.55 -20.30 32.59
CA ILE A 452 33.52 -18.92 33.09
C ILE A 452 32.23 -18.69 33.89
N GLY A 453 32.24 -17.78 34.86
CA GLY A 453 31.04 -17.48 35.68
C GLY A 453 29.86 -16.88 34.89
N THR A 454 28.72 -16.69 35.57
CA THR A 454 27.50 -16.17 34.94
C THR A 454 27.59 -14.69 34.55
N SER A 455 28.53 -13.93 35.12
CA SER A 455 28.81 -12.55 34.69
C SER A 455 29.76 -12.45 33.49
N GLY A 456 30.18 -13.56 32.88
CA GLY A 456 31.00 -13.56 31.67
C GLY A 456 30.18 -13.11 30.46
N ALA A 457 30.18 -11.81 30.17
CA ALA A 457 29.61 -11.18 29.00
C ALA A 457 30.46 -9.96 28.61
N GLU A 458 30.38 -9.52 27.36
CA GLU A 458 31.18 -8.42 26.82
C GLU A 458 30.45 -7.68 25.70
N ILE A 459 30.94 -6.49 25.34
CA ILE A 459 30.30 -5.59 24.36
C ILE A 459 30.02 -6.23 23.00
N GLY A 460 30.85 -7.17 22.54
CA GLY A 460 30.66 -7.82 21.24
C GLY A 460 29.43 -8.73 21.14
N GLY A 461 28.96 -9.27 22.27
CA GLY A 461 27.81 -10.17 22.35
C GLY A 461 26.48 -9.44 22.56
N ALA A 462 25.38 -10.02 22.08
CA ALA A 462 24.04 -9.57 22.43
C ALA A 462 23.74 -9.94 23.88
N PHE A 463 23.74 -8.96 24.78
CA PHE A 463 23.44 -9.16 26.19
C PHE A 463 21.93 -9.23 26.40
N GLY A 464 21.45 -10.28 27.05
CA GLY A 464 20.06 -10.35 27.53
C GLY A 464 19.58 -11.77 27.74
N GLY A 465 18.33 -11.92 28.17
CA GLY A 465 17.79 -13.19 28.64
C GLY A 465 16.43 -13.59 28.07
N GLU A 466 16.08 -14.86 28.28
CA GLU A 466 14.83 -15.48 27.88
C GLU A 466 13.81 -15.54 29.03
N LYS A 467 12.64 -16.14 28.78
CA LYS A 467 11.57 -16.36 29.76
C LYS A 467 11.16 -15.06 30.49
N GLU A 468 11.06 -15.07 31.82
CA GLU A 468 10.71 -13.89 32.62
C GLU A 468 11.83 -12.84 32.71
N THR A 469 13.00 -13.09 32.10
CA THR A 469 14.02 -12.05 31.89
C THR A 469 13.61 -11.10 30.75
N GLY A 470 12.71 -11.51 29.86
CA GLY A 470 11.94 -10.59 29.01
C GLY A 470 12.23 -10.62 27.51
N GLY A 471 13.27 -11.32 27.05
CA GLY A 471 13.58 -11.51 25.63
C GLY A 471 14.30 -10.34 24.96
N GLY A 472 14.60 -9.26 25.69
CA GLY A 472 15.40 -8.14 25.20
C GLY A 472 16.83 -8.57 24.83
N ARG A 473 17.49 -7.75 24.00
CA ARG A 473 18.94 -7.84 23.76
C ARG A 473 19.55 -6.44 23.59
N GLU A 474 20.68 -6.21 24.23
CA GLU A 474 21.44 -4.95 24.25
C GLU A 474 22.89 -5.16 23.76
N SER A 475 23.59 -4.06 23.52
CA SER A 475 25.02 -4.03 23.21
C SER A 475 25.40 -4.61 21.82
N GLY A 476 25.93 -5.83 21.75
CA GLY A 476 26.61 -6.35 20.56
C GLY A 476 25.74 -7.08 19.54
N SER A 477 26.40 -7.87 18.69
CA SER A 477 25.79 -8.58 17.56
C SER A 477 24.93 -7.63 16.69
N ASP A 478 23.66 -7.98 16.45
CA ASP A 478 22.68 -7.21 15.72
C ASP A 478 21.57 -6.64 16.61
N ALA A 479 21.82 -6.48 17.91
CA ALA A 479 20.89 -5.86 18.88
C ALA A 479 20.41 -4.48 18.41
N TRP A 480 21.24 -3.74 17.67
CA TRP A 480 20.90 -2.45 17.06
C TRP A 480 19.61 -2.46 16.23
N LYS A 481 19.21 -3.62 15.68
CA LYS A 481 18.02 -3.74 14.84
C LYS A 481 16.73 -3.39 15.58
N ILE A 482 16.66 -3.56 16.91
CA ILE A 482 15.44 -3.22 17.69
C ILE A 482 15.18 -1.72 17.73
N TYR A 483 16.25 -0.91 17.68
CA TYR A 483 16.21 0.55 17.65
C TYR A 483 15.83 1.09 16.27
N MET A 484 15.78 0.26 15.23
CA MET A 484 15.41 0.69 13.88
C MET A 484 14.15 -0.03 13.39
N ARG A 485 13.49 0.49 12.36
CA ARG A 485 12.43 -0.23 11.65
C ARG A 485 12.97 -0.83 10.35
N ARG A 486 12.80 -2.15 10.19
CA ARG A 486 13.09 -2.85 8.94
C ARG A 486 12.06 -2.45 7.89
N GLN A 487 12.51 -2.26 6.66
CA GLN A 487 11.66 -2.07 5.49
C GLN A 487 12.14 -3.00 4.39
N THR A 488 11.24 -3.85 3.88
CA THR A 488 11.48 -4.67 2.69
C THR A 488 11.04 -3.86 1.48
N ASN A 489 11.99 -3.59 0.59
CA ASN A 489 11.78 -2.79 -0.60
C ASN A 489 11.89 -3.68 -1.82
N THR A 490 10.82 -3.72 -2.61
CA THR A 490 10.85 -4.26 -3.96
C THR A 490 10.77 -3.08 -4.91
N ILE A 491 11.85 -2.84 -5.64
CA ILE A 491 11.89 -1.85 -6.71
C ILE A 491 11.69 -2.59 -8.01
N ASN A 492 10.54 -2.38 -8.63
CA ASN A 492 10.38 -2.66 -10.04
C ASN A 492 11.15 -1.61 -10.84
N TYR A 493 12.28 -1.98 -11.42
CA TYR A 493 13.02 -1.10 -12.35
C TYR A 493 12.67 -1.39 -13.81
N SER A 494 11.82 -2.40 -14.05
CA SER A 494 11.24 -2.63 -15.36
C SER A 494 10.03 -1.72 -15.58
N LYS A 495 9.52 -1.78 -16.81
CA LYS A 495 8.25 -1.15 -17.17
C LYS A 495 7.06 -2.11 -16.97
N GLU A 496 7.28 -3.29 -16.37
CA GLU A 496 6.31 -4.38 -16.27
C GLU A 496 5.99 -4.67 -14.79
N ILE A 497 4.72 -4.72 -14.39
CA ILE A 497 4.31 -5.19 -13.05
C ILE A 497 3.64 -6.57 -13.22
N PRO A 498 4.40 -7.69 -13.15
CA PRO A 498 3.79 -9.00 -13.04
C PRO A 498 3.17 -9.13 -11.65
N LEU A 499 1.84 -9.12 -11.60
CA LEU A 499 1.09 -9.41 -10.39
C LEU A 499 1.36 -10.86 -9.96
N ALA A 500 1.65 -11.06 -8.66
CA ALA A 500 1.84 -12.41 -8.13
C ALA A 500 0.54 -13.22 -8.23
N GLN A 501 0.66 -14.54 -8.34
CA GLN A 501 -0.44 -15.52 -8.42
C GLN A 501 -1.28 -15.52 -9.71
N GLY A 502 -0.80 -14.87 -10.79
CA GLY A 502 -1.53 -14.87 -12.06
C GLY A 502 -2.86 -14.11 -12.03
N ILE A 503 -3.14 -13.39 -10.93
CA ILE A 503 -4.30 -12.51 -10.76
C ILE A 503 -3.99 -11.21 -11.52
N LYS A 504 -4.77 -10.91 -12.56
CA LYS A 504 -4.72 -9.62 -13.26
C LYS A 504 -5.78 -8.72 -12.64
N PHE A 505 -5.35 -7.73 -11.87
CA PHE A 505 -6.24 -6.69 -11.38
C PHE A 505 -6.55 -5.73 -12.52
N ASP A 506 -7.82 -5.72 -12.94
CA ASP A 506 -8.40 -4.78 -13.92
C ASP A 506 -8.59 -3.37 -13.28
N LEU A 507 -7.59 -2.90 -12.52
CA LEU A 507 -7.67 -1.62 -11.78
C LEU A 507 -7.50 -0.39 -12.67
N GLN A 508 -7.22 -0.59 -13.97
CA GLN A 508 -7.25 0.48 -14.96
C GLN A 508 -8.68 0.93 -15.27
N ASN A 509 -9.70 0.08 -15.03
CA ASN A 509 -11.11 0.40 -15.24
C ASN A 509 -11.69 1.38 -14.21
N VAL A 510 -10.97 1.69 -13.12
CA VAL A 510 -11.45 2.63 -12.11
C VAL A 510 -10.86 4.03 -12.25
N PHE A 511 -9.61 4.18 -12.70
CA PHE A 511 -8.90 5.47 -12.64
C PHE A 511 -8.05 5.83 -13.87
N MET A 512 -8.12 5.07 -14.99
CA MET A 512 -7.51 5.49 -16.27
C MET A 512 -8.52 6.03 -17.30
N LYS A 513 -9.48 6.83 -16.81
CA LYS A 513 -9.74 8.09 -17.51
C LYS A 513 -8.55 8.99 -17.13
N SER A 514 -7.60 9.11 -18.06
CA SER A 514 -6.66 10.24 -18.21
C SER A 514 -5.20 10.11 -17.69
N ILE A 515 -4.30 9.81 -18.65
CA ILE A 515 -2.84 10.04 -18.79
C ILE A 515 -1.86 9.60 -17.67
N SER A 516 -0.88 8.77 -18.07
CA SER A 516 0.32 8.43 -17.29
C SER A 516 1.42 9.50 -17.37
N ILE A 517 1.85 10.00 -16.20
CA ILE A 517 3.06 10.80 -16.00
C ILE A 517 4.29 9.87 -16.05
N SER A 518 5.16 10.02 -17.06
CA SER A 518 6.50 9.40 -17.08
C SER A 518 7.55 10.23 -17.83
N ALA A 519 7.35 11.54 -17.98
CA ALA A 519 8.29 12.43 -18.68
C ALA A 519 8.73 13.67 -17.86
N LEU A 520 8.70 13.60 -16.51
CA LEU A 520 9.13 14.74 -15.68
C LEU A 520 10.01 14.37 -14.47
N LEU A 521 10.82 13.32 -14.57
CA LEU A 521 11.79 12.96 -13.53
C LEU A 521 13.17 12.65 -14.13
N PHE A 522 13.81 13.67 -14.74
CA PHE A 522 15.26 13.60 -15.01
C PHE A 522 16.03 14.93 -14.89
N SER A 523 15.47 15.97 -14.28
CA SER A 523 16.24 17.20 -14.00
C SER A 523 15.79 17.87 -12.70
N LEU A 524 16.24 17.33 -11.56
CA LEU A 524 16.45 18.09 -10.32
C LEU A 524 17.28 17.26 -9.33
N ALA A 525 18.54 17.07 -9.68
CA ALA A 525 19.62 17.01 -8.72
C ALA A 525 20.72 17.93 -9.25
N VAL A 526 20.83 19.14 -8.69
CA VAL A 526 22.08 19.88 -8.39
C VAL A 526 21.72 21.32 -7.97
N HIS A 527 21.94 21.53 -6.67
CA HIS A 527 22.50 22.73 -6.00
C HIS A 527 21.64 23.92 -5.57
N GLN A 528 21.92 24.29 -4.32
CA GLN A 528 21.57 25.52 -3.64
C GLN A 528 22.11 26.75 -4.37
N GLY A 529 21.32 27.83 -4.33
CA GLY A 529 21.74 29.22 -4.27
C GLY A 529 22.49 29.79 -5.47
N ILE A 530 21.85 30.69 -6.22
CA ILE A 530 22.37 32.00 -6.67
C ILE A 530 21.23 32.73 -7.43
N THR A 531 21.02 33.97 -7.00
CA THR A 531 20.32 35.15 -7.57
C THR A 531 19.29 35.03 -8.72
N ALA A 532 18.21 35.79 -8.52
CA ALA A 532 17.14 36.10 -9.45
C ALA A 532 17.58 36.38 -10.90
N GLN A 533 16.97 35.66 -11.84
CA GLN A 533 16.80 36.09 -13.21
C GLN A 533 15.51 35.48 -13.76
N GLU A 534 14.57 36.33 -14.16
CA GLU A 534 13.32 35.92 -14.81
C GLU A 534 13.64 35.04 -16.02
N THR A 535 13.11 33.81 -16.03
CA THR A 535 13.17 32.90 -17.18
C THR A 535 11.75 32.53 -17.60
N PRO A 536 11.47 32.42 -18.91
CA PRO A 536 10.12 32.48 -19.45
C PRO A 536 9.34 31.18 -19.22
N MET A 537 8.02 31.30 -19.23
CA MET A 537 7.04 30.21 -19.14
C MET A 537 7.42 28.99 -20.01
N PRO A 538 7.20 27.75 -19.53
CA PRO A 538 7.39 26.57 -20.35
C PRO A 538 6.41 26.58 -21.54
N ALA A 539 6.95 26.27 -22.72
CA ALA A 539 6.25 26.23 -23.99
C ALA A 539 5.01 25.31 -23.96
N LEU A 540 3.95 25.74 -24.67
CA LEU A 540 2.70 25.01 -24.83
C LEU A 540 2.93 23.53 -25.17
N VAL A 541 2.33 22.64 -24.37
CA VAL A 541 2.08 21.25 -24.74
C VAL A 541 1.22 21.26 -26.00
N LYS A 542 1.71 20.65 -27.10
CA LYS A 542 0.93 20.54 -28.34
C LYS A 542 -0.26 19.60 -28.12
N GLU A 543 -1.47 20.14 -28.11
CA GLU A 543 -2.71 19.37 -28.18
C GLU A 543 -3.00 18.91 -29.62
N VAL A 544 -3.75 17.81 -29.79
CA VAL A 544 -4.26 17.42 -31.11
C VAL A 544 -5.33 18.40 -31.58
N PRO A 545 -5.32 18.82 -32.85
CA PRO A 545 -6.34 19.73 -33.37
C PRO A 545 -7.71 19.06 -33.46
N LYS A 546 -8.77 19.87 -33.45
CA LYS A 546 -10.11 19.40 -33.85
C LYS A 546 -10.02 18.82 -35.27
N GLY A 547 -10.60 17.63 -35.48
CA GLY A 547 -10.54 16.94 -36.77
C GLY A 547 -9.21 16.23 -37.09
N TRP A 548 -8.30 16.06 -36.13
CA TRP A 548 -7.00 15.40 -36.37
C TRP A 548 -7.11 14.01 -37.03
N HIS A 549 -8.18 13.28 -36.74
CA HIS A 549 -8.45 11.95 -37.27
C HIS A 549 -8.65 11.93 -38.80
N HIS A 550 -8.93 13.06 -39.43
CA HIS A 550 -9.01 13.20 -40.89
C HIS A 550 -7.67 13.46 -41.56
N LEU A 551 -6.69 13.95 -40.80
CA LEU A 551 -5.46 14.48 -41.35
C LEU A 551 -4.56 13.39 -41.93
N ASP A 552 -3.62 13.82 -42.78
CA ASP A 552 -2.65 12.96 -43.41
C ASP A 552 -1.29 13.06 -42.71
N ARG A 553 -0.71 11.90 -42.39
CA ARG A 553 0.57 11.82 -41.67
C ARG A 553 1.71 12.50 -42.41
N SER A 554 1.80 12.33 -43.73
CA SER A 554 2.92 12.86 -44.51
C SER A 554 2.94 14.39 -44.61
N SER A 555 1.77 15.03 -44.65
CA SER A 555 1.66 16.50 -44.74
C SER A 555 1.52 17.20 -43.40
N THR A 556 0.90 16.57 -42.41
CA THR A 556 0.56 17.22 -41.13
C THR A 556 1.30 16.64 -39.92
N GLY A 557 1.88 15.45 -40.06
CA GLY A 557 2.50 14.70 -38.95
C GLY A 557 1.52 13.93 -38.06
N PHE A 558 0.20 14.14 -38.20
CA PHE A 558 -0.82 13.46 -37.40
C PHE A 558 -1.21 12.10 -37.98
N TRP A 559 -1.47 11.13 -37.11
CA TRP A 559 -1.79 9.74 -37.48
C TRP A 559 -3.27 9.52 -37.82
N GLY A 560 -3.84 10.43 -38.63
CA GLY A 560 -5.22 10.33 -39.14
C GLY A 560 -5.35 9.43 -40.38
N ILE A 561 -6.54 9.40 -40.97
CA ILE A 561 -6.91 8.47 -42.05
C ILE A 561 -6.63 9.02 -43.47
N SER A 562 -6.02 10.19 -43.62
CA SER A 562 -5.77 10.85 -44.91
C SER A 562 -7.06 11.12 -45.73
N LEU A 563 -8.11 11.62 -45.08
CA LEU A 563 -9.45 11.75 -45.66
C LEU A 563 -9.52 12.77 -46.81
N ASP A 564 -8.88 13.94 -46.68
CA ASP A 564 -8.93 14.97 -47.71
C ASP A 564 -8.26 14.52 -49.01
N LYS A 565 -7.23 13.67 -48.93
CA LYS A 565 -6.62 13.04 -50.11
C LYS A 565 -7.58 12.07 -50.79
N ALA A 566 -8.38 11.33 -50.02
CA ALA A 566 -9.39 10.43 -50.55
C ALA A 566 -10.47 11.19 -51.35
N TYR A 567 -11.02 12.27 -50.78
CA TYR A 567 -11.98 13.13 -51.50
C TYR A 567 -11.35 13.80 -52.73
N SER A 568 -10.09 14.25 -52.64
CA SER A 568 -9.39 14.81 -53.80
C SER A 568 -9.31 13.80 -54.95
N PHE A 569 -8.95 12.55 -54.65
CA PHE A 569 -8.89 11.46 -55.62
C PHE A 569 -10.26 11.12 -56.22
N LEU A 570 -11.31 11.07 -55.39
CA LEU A 570 -12.66 10.78 -55.84
C LEU A 570 -13.19 11.87 -56.77
N LYS A 571 -12.89 13.15 -56.49
CA LYS A 571 -13.22 14.29 -57.34
C LYS A 571 -12.55 14.19 -58.72
N GLU A 572 -11.30 13.76 -58.77
CA GLU A 572 -10.57 13.53 -60.04
C GLU A 572 -11.17 12.38 -60.85
N SER A 573 -11.75 11.37 -60.19
CA SER A 573 -12.36 10.20 -60.86
C SER A 573 -13.68 10.52 -61.60
N ASN A 574 -14.26 11.72 -61.37
CA ASN A 574 -15.55 12.17 -61.93
C ASN A 574 -16.73 11.21 -61.69
N LYS A 575 -16.62 10.33 -60.68
CA LYS A 575 -17.71 9.45 -60.21
C LYS A 575 -18.70 10.25 -59.37
N LYS A 576 -19.99 9.95 -59.52
CA LYS A 576 -21.05 10.54 -58.69
C LYS A 576 -21.32 9.64 -57.49
N SER A 577 -21.36 10.23 -56.29
CA SER A 577 -21.76 9.51 -55.08
C SER A 577 -23.22 9.08 -55.15
N LYS A 578 -23.54 7.93 -54.56
CA LYS A 578 -24.90 7.46 -54.30
C LYS A 578 -25.15 7.44 -52.81
N ARG A 579 -26.36 7.80 -52.41
CA ARG A 579 -26.74 7.81 -50.99
C ARG A 579 -26.65 6.42 -50.37
N VAL A 580 -25.99 6.32 -49.22
CA VAL A 580 -25.85 5.07 -48.44
C VAL A 580 -26.64 5.17 -47.13
N ILE A 581 -27.41 4.13 -46.80
CA ILE A 581 -28.11 4.06 -45.51
C ILE A 581 -27.20 3.36 -44.50
N VAL A 582 -26.89 4.06 -43.42
CA VAL A 582 -26.09 3.56 -42.29
C VAL A 582 -26.98 3.52 -41.05
N ALA A 583 -27.19 2.34 -40.49
CA ALA A 583 -27.89 2.21 -39.22
C ALA A 583 -26.92 2.35 -38.05
N VAL A 584 -27.32 3.10 -37.04
CA VAL A 584 -26.60 3.27 -35.78
C VAL A 584 -27.45 2.64 -34.68
N ILE A 585 -27.02 1.47 -34.19
CA ILE A 585 -27.66 0.81 -33.05
C ILE A 585 -26.92 1.29 -31.79
N ASP A 586 -27.61 2.07 -30.95
CA ASP A 586 -26.97 2.76 -29.82
C ASP A 586 -27.99 3.15 -28.73
N SER A 587 -27.63 4.06 -27.84
CA SER A 587 -28.49 4.70 -26.83
C SER A 587 -29.35 5.82 -27.41
N GLY A 588 -29.62 5.81 -28.71
CA GLY A 588 -30.42 6.86 -29.36
C GLY A 588 -29.62 8.10 -29.76
N VAL A 589 -30.30 9.00 -30.46
CA VAL A 589 -29.67 10.13 -31.16
C VAL A 589 -30.50 11.40 -31.01
N ASP A 590 -29.84 12.54 -30.83
CA ASP A 590 -30.46 13.85 -30.84
C ASP A 590 -30.91 14.19 -32.27
N THR A 591 -32.17 13.89 -32.56
CA THR A 591 -32.79 14.12 -33.88
C THR A 591 -32.92 15.60 -34.24
N LEU A 592 -32.67 16.51 -33.29
CA LEU A 592 -32.77 17.95 -33.48
C LEU A 592 -31.41 18.61 -33.72
N HIS A 593 -30.30 17.89 -33.54
CA HIS A 593 -28.95 18.43 -33.71
C HIS A 593 -28.77 19.06 -35.09
N GLU A 594 -28.30 20.30 -35.14
CA GLU A 594 -28.34 21.10 -36.37
C GLU A 594 -27.47 20.57 -37.49
N ASP A 595 -26.45 19.79 -37.14
CA ASP A 595 -25.50 19.14 -38.04
C ASP A 595 -25.92 17.73 -38.49
N LEU A 596 -26.97 17.17 -37.88
CA LEU A 596 -27.47 15.82 -38.18
C LEU A 596 -28.87 15.81 -38.80
N LYS A 597 -29.69 16.83 -38.53
CA LYS A 597 -31.10 16.88 -38.96
C LYS A 597 -31.35 16.68 -40.47
N THR A 598 -30.36 17.00 -41.32
CA THR A 598 -30.45 16.82 -42.78
C THR A 598 -29.94 15.47 -43.27
N VAL A 599 -29.23 14.73 -42.43
CA VAL A 599 -28.63 13.43 -42.76
C VAL A 599 -29.36 12.25 -42.13
N PHE A 600 -30.39 12.46 -41.32
CA PHE A 600 -31.21 11.32 -40.86
C PHE A 600 -31.93 10.64 -42.03
N TRP A 601 -31.93 9.31 -41.99
CA TRP A 601 -32.79 8.48 -42.82
C TRP A 601 -34.24 8.80 -42.48
N LYS A 602 -35.06 8.98 -43.50
CA LYS A 602 -36.51 9.13 -43.36
C LYS A 602 -37.14 7.91 -44.00
N ASN A 603 -37.96 7.16 -43.26
CA ASN A 603 -38.69 6.04 -43.84
C ASN A 603 -39.58 6.58 -44.97
N PRO A 604 -39.33 6.20 -46.25
CA PRO A 604 -40.15 6.68 -47.36
C PRO A 604 -41.57 6.08 -47.36
N GLY A 605 -41.81 5.05 -46.56
CA GLY A 605 -43.11 4.41 -46.37
C GLY A 605 -44.03 5.12 -45.38
N GLU A 606 -43.50 6.00 -44.53
CA GLU A 606 -44.21 6.58 -43.39
C GLU A 606 -44.67 8.03 -43.59
N ILE A 607 -45.83 8.37 -43.03
CA ILE A 607 -46.32 9.74 -42.87
C ILE A 607 -46.09 10.17 -41.42
N ALA A 608 -45.15 11.09 -41.23
CA ALA A 608 -44.72 11.55 -39.91
C ALA A 608 -45.87 11.93 -38.94
N ASN A 609 -45.90 11.27 -37.78
CA ASN A 609 -46.75 11.55 -36.62
C ASN A 609 -48.25 11.34 -36.86
N ASN A 610 -48.62 10.34 -37.68
CA ASN A 610 -50.02 10.02 -37.94
C ASN A 610 -50.57 8.89 -37.04
N ASN A 611 -49.73 8.32 -36.16
CA ASN A 611 -49.98 7.17 -35.28
C ASN A 611 -50.43 5.90 -36.02
N LYS A 612 -49.91 5.67 -37.21
CA LYS A 612 -50.14 4.45 -38.00
C LYS A 612 -48.82 3.85 -38.48
N ASP A 613 -48.88 2.58 -38.83
CA ASP A 613 -47.85 1.87 -39.58
C ASP A 613 -48.29 1.91 -41.05
N ASP A 614 -47.78 2.89 -41.81
CA ASP A 614 -48.25 3.20 -43.16
C ASP A 614 -47.68 2.22 -44.20
N ASP A 615 -46.49 1.68 -43.95
CA ASP A 615 -45.82 0.72 -44.81
C ASP A 615 -46.09 -0.76 -44.46
N ASN A 616 -46.82 -1.01 -43.35
CA ASN A 616 -47.19 -2.31 -42.80
C ASN A 616 -45.97 -3.19 -42.44
N ASN A 617 -44.88 -2.56 -42.00
CA ASN A 617 -43.68 -3.27 -41.55
C ASN A 617 -43.78 -3.75 -40.09
N GLY A 618 -44.80 -3.29 -39.34
CA GLY A 618 -45.09 -3.60 -37.94
C GLY A 618 -44.66 -2.54 -36.93
N TYR A 619 -44.15 -1.38 -37.38
CA TYR A 619 -43.58 -0.31 -36.54
C TYR A 619 -44.27 1.03 -36.81
N ILE A 620 -44.99 1.55 -35.81
CA ILE A 620 -45.83 2.75 -35.96
C ILE A 620 -44.98 4.03 -35.94
N ASP A 621 -45.09 4.87 -36.98
CA ASP A 621 -44.37 6.15 -37.07
C ASP A 621 -42.83 6.02 -36.92
N ASP A 622 -42.22 4.98 -37.50
CA ASP A 622 -40.77 4.69 -37.42
C ASP A 622 -39.90 5.62 -38.31
N LEU A 623 -40.27 6.91 -38.35
CA LEU A 623 -39.79 7.93 -39.30
C LEU A 623 -38.25 7.99 -39.43
N TYR A 624 -37.53 7.99 -38.31
CA TYR A 624 -36.06 8.05 -38.28
C TYR A 624 -35.41 6.71 -37.92
N GLY A 625 -36.22 5.72 -37.57
CA GLY A 625 -35.82 4.44 -37.00
C GLY A 625 -36.71 4.06 -35.80
N TRP A 626 -36.24 3.12 -34.98
CA TRP A 626 -37.06 2.48 -33.94
C TRP A 626 -36.38 2.36 -32.58
N ASN A 627 -37.14 2.42 -31.49
CA ASN A 627 -36.67 2.19 -30.13
C ASN A 627 -37.19 0.85 -29.58
N PHE A 628 -36.32 -0.16 -29.57
CA PHE A 628 -36.63 -1.50 -29.06
C PHE A 628 -36.70 -1.56 -27.53
N ILE A 629 -36.16 -0.59 -26.82
CA ILE A 629 -36.23 -0.51 -25.35
C ILE A 629 -37.27 0.51 -24.88
N GLY A 630 -38.29 0.74 -25.70
CA GLY A 630 -39.46 1.57 -25.43
C GLY A 630 -40.70 0.75 -25.05
N GLY A 631 -41.55 1.30 -24.18
CA GLY A 631 -42.89 0.80 -23.89
C GLY A 631 -43.93 1.42 -24.80
N LYS A 632 -45.04 0.70 -25.04
CA LYS A 632 -46.19 1.19 -25.83
C LYS A 632 -46.86 2.43 -25.23
N ASN A 633 -46.66 2.67 -23.94
CA ASN A 633 -47.15 3.85 -23.21
C ASN A 633 -46.25 5.09 -23.36
N GLY A 634 -45.15 4.99 -24.12
CA GLY A 634 -44.18 6.06 -24.30
C GLY A 634 -43.07 6.13 -23.23
N GLU A 635 -43.12 5.27 -22.20
CA GLU A 635 -42.02 5.10 -21.26
C GLU A 635 -40.82 4.44 -21.95
N ASN A 636 -39.61 4.67 -21.46
CA ASN A 636 -38.39 4.17 -22.08
C ASN A 636 -37.42 3.66 -21.02
N VAL A 637 -36.78 2.53 -21.29
CA VAL A 637 -35.70 2.03 -20.45
C VAL A 637 -34.49 2.93 -20.68
N THR A 638 -34.11 3.70 -19.66
CA THR A 638 -32.91 4.55 -19.69
C THR A 638 -31.72 3.90 -18.99
N LYS A 639 -31.99 3.07 -17.98
CA LYS A 639 -31.02 2.32 -17.18
C LYS A 639 -31.40 0.84 -17.15
N ASP A 640 -30.41 -0.04 -17.16
CA ASP A 640 -30.59 -1.46 -16.89
C ASP A 640 -29.45 -2.01 -16.02
N SER A 641 -29.55 -3.28 -15.67
CA SER A 641 -28.54 -4.06 -14.96
C SER A 641 -27.42 -4.53 -15.90
N TYR A 642 -26.33 -5.03 -15.32
CA TYR A 642 -25.28 -5.74 -16.07
C TYR A 642 -25.70 -7.19 -16.34
N GLU A 643 -25.33 -7.75 -17.49
CA GLU A 643 -25.72 -9.08 -17.94
C GLU A 643 -25.17 -10.17 -17.01
N ALA A 644 -23.97 -9.97 -16.46
CA ALA A 644 -23.38 -10.87 -15.47
C ALA A 644 -24.32 -11.09 -14.27
N ALA A 645 -24.92 -10.00 -13.75
CA ALA A 645 -25.86 -10.07 -12.64
C ALA A 645 -27.15 -10.79 -13.04
N ARG A 646 -27.69 -10.49 -14.23
CA ARG A 646 -28.89 -11.15 -14.76
C ARG A 646 -28.67 -12.66 -14.93
N VAL A 647 -27.55 -13.06 -15.54
CA VAL A 647 -27.18 -14.47 -15.75
C VAL A 647 -26.95 -15.19 -14.43
N TYR A 648 -26.20 -14.59 -13.50
CA TYR A 648 -25.93 -15.19 -12.19
C TYR A 648 -27.22 -15.50 -11.45
N HIS A 649 -28.11 -14.52 -11.28
CA HIS A 649 -29.37 -14.72 -10.55
C HIS A 649 -30.35 -15.62 -11.30
N ARG A 650 -30.44 -15.52 -12.63
CA ARG A 650 -31.32 -16.36 -13.45
C ARG A 650 -31.06 -17.85 -13.26
N PHE A 651 -29.80 -18.26 -13.10
CA PHE A 651 -29.45 -19.67 -12.94
C PHE A 651 -28.92 -20.04 -11.54
N LYS A 652 -28.97 -19.12 -10.56
CA LYS A 652 -28.48 -19.35 -9.20
C LYS A 652 -29.15 -20.57 -8.56
N GLU A 653 -30.48 -20.61 -8.53
CA GLU A 653 -31.23 -21.73 -7.92
C GLU A 653 -30.92 -23.08 -8.58
N VAL A 654 -30.57 -23.06 -9.87
CA VAL A 654 -30.28 -24.26 -10.65
C VAL A 654 -28.86 -24.77 -10.37
N TYR A 655 -27.85 -23.90 -10.32
CA TYR A 655 -26.44 -24.32 -10.34
C TYR A 655 -25.68 -24.12 -9.02
N ASP A 656 -26.19 -23.33 -8.07
CA ASP A 656 -25.46 -22.97 -6.85
C ASP A 656 -25.24 -24.15 -5.89
N SER A 657 -26.13 -25.14 -5.95
CA SER A 657 -26.09 -26.36 -5.13
C SER A 657 -25.54 -27.59 -5.87
N ILE A 658 -25.17 -27.45 -7.15
CA ILE A 658 -24.71 -28.57 -7.97
C ILE A 658 -23.20 -28.78 -7.81
N ASP A 659 -22.80 -30.03 -7.53
CA ASP A 659 -21.43 -30.48 -7.70
C ASP A 659 -21.19 -30.85 -9.19
N PRO A 660 -20.36 -30.08 -9.92
CA PRO A 660 -20.12 -30.30 -11.34
C PRO A 660 -19.40 -31.62 -11.63
N THR A 661 -18.80 -32.28 -10.63
CA THR A 661 -18.17 -33.60 -10.79
C THR A 661 -19.19 -34.74 -10.81
N LEU A 662 -20.41 -34.48 -10.34
CA LEU A 662 -21.48 -35.47 -10.19
C LEU A 662 -22.60 -35.33 -11.24
N VAL A 663 -22.63 -34.24 -12.01
CA VAL A 663 -23.66 -33.97 -13.03
C VAL A 663 -23.08 -34.03 -14.44
N LYS A 664 -23.70 -34.84 -15.31
CA LYS A 664 -23.38 -34.89 -16.74
C LYS A 664 -24.23 -33.89 -17.51
N PHE A 665 -23.60 -32.84 -18.03
CA PHE A 665 -24.24 -31.88 -18.93
C PHE A 665 -24.17 -32.37 -20.39
N ASN A 666 -25.20 -32.05 -21.19
CA ASN A 666 -25.06 -32.03 -22.64
C ASN A 666 -24.31 -30.75 -23.06
N ALA A 667 -23.95 -30.61 -24.35
CA ALA A 667 -23.12 -29.48 -24.81
C ALA A 667 -23.74 -28.09 -24.50
N GLU A 668 -25.05 -27.94 -24.66
CA GLU A 668 -25.76 -26.69 -24.37
C GLU A 668 -25.83 -26.40 -22.86
N GLY A 669 -26.10 -27.43 -22.05
CA GLY A 669 -26.11 -27.33 -20.59
C GLY A 669 -24.73 -26.99 -20.04
N LEU A 670 -23.65 -27.52 -20.63
CA LEU A 670 -22.28 -27.22 -20.23
C LEU A 670 -21.94 -25.76 -20.52
N ALA A 671 -22.23 -25.28 -21.73
CA ALA A 671 -22.00 -23.88 -22.11
C ALA A 671 -22.77 -22.91 -21.18
N ARG A 672 -24.01 -23.26 -20.84
CA ARG A 672 -24.84 -22.48 -19.90
C ARG A 672 -24.26 -22.47 -18.48
N TYR A 673 -23.79 -23.62 -18.00
CA TYR A 673 -23.14 -23.74 -16.70
C TYR A 673 -21.83 -22.95 -16.64
N GLU A 674 -20.97 -23.04 -17.67
CA GLU A 674 -19.71 -22.29 -17.72
C GLU A 674 -19.92 -20.78 -17.75
N MET A 675 -20.93 -20.31 -18.50
CA MET A 675 -21.34 -18.92 -18.52
C MET A 675 -21.84 -18.46 -17.14
N TRP A 676 -22.69 -19.25 -16.47
CA TRP A 676 -23.14 -18.95 -15.12
C TRP A 676 -21.99 -18.95 -14.11
N ARG A 677 -21.04 -19.91 -14.20
CA ARG A 677 -19.86 -19.97 -13.33
C ARG A 677 -18.99 -18.72 -13.46
N ARG A 678 -18.77 -18.27 -14.70
CA ARG A 678 -18.08 -16.98 -14.99
C ARG A 678 -18.82 -15.80 -14.36
N ALA A 679 -20.14 -15.75 -14.52
CA ALA A 679 -20.97 -14.71 -13.92
C ALA A 679 -20.92 -14.75 -12.38
N LYS A 680 -20.99 -15.93 -11.77
CA LYS A 680 -20.82 -16.12 -10.31
C LYS A 680 -19.45 -15.63 -9.86
N GLN A 681 -18.38 -15.94 -10.59
CA GLN A 681 -17.03 -15.47 -10.25
C GLN A 681 -16.97 -13.93 -10.27
N GLU A 682 -17.50 -13.30 -11.31
CA GLU A 682 -17.54 -11.84 -11.43
C GLU A 682 -18.37 -11.18 -10.31
N ILE A 683 -19.51 -11.76 -9.95
CA ILE A 683 -20.44 -11.20 -8.96
C ILE A 683 -20.03 -11.51 -7.51
N VAL A 684 -19.54 -12.72 -7.21
CA VAL A 684 -19.29 -13.19 -5.83
C VAL A 684 -17.82 -13.04 -5.40
N GLN A 685 -16.86 -13.20 -6.30
CA GLN A 685 -15.43 -12.97 -5.96
C GLN A 685 -15.00 -11.52 -6.26
N GLY A 686 -15.74 -10.80 -7.11
CA GLY A 686 -15.53 -9.36 -7.35
C GLY A 686 -15.98 -8.45 -6.19
N SER A 687 -16.59 -8.99 -5.12
CA SER A 687 -17.13 -8.24 -3.98
C SER A 687 -16.14 -7.98 -2.83
N GLU A 688 -14.83 -8.19 -3.04
CA GLU A 688 -13.76 -7.83 -2.08
C GLU A 688 -13.64 -6.30 -1.82
N SER A 689 -14.49 -5.48 -2.46
CA SER A 689 -14.52 -4.01 -2.44
C SER A 689 -15.05 -3.38 -1.15
N GLY A 690 -15.35 -4.14 -0.09
CA GLY A 690 -15.87 -3.58 1.16
C GLY A 690 -14.94 -2.52 1.78
N ALA A 691 -13.64 -2.79 1.83
CA ALA A 691 -12.65 -1.84 2.36
C ALA A 691 -12.40 -0.64 1.43
N GLU A 692 -12.38 -0.87 0.12
CA GLU A 692 -12.22 0.15 -0.91
C GLU A 692 -13.41 1.13 -0.94
N LEU A 693 -14.64 0.60 -0.86
CA LEU A 693 -15.87 1.39 -0.79
C LEU A 693 -15.89 2.26 0.47
N ILE A 694 -15.46 1.75 1.63
CA ILE A 694 -15.35 2.52 2.87
C ILE A 694 -14.34 3.67 2.71
N MET A 695 -13.21 3.40 2.06
CA MET A 695 -12.19 4.42 1.79
C MET A 695 -12.70 5.49 0.83
N LEU A 696 -13.35 5.10 -0.27
CA LEU A 696 -13.89 6.03 -1.26
C LEU A 696 -15.05 6.88 -0.70
N LYS A 697 -15.90 6.32 0.16
CA LYS A 697 -16.92 7.09 0.89
C LYS A 697 -16.32 8.19 1.77
N ARG A 698 -15.20 7.91 2.44
CA ARG A 698 -14.48 8.91 3.24
C ARG A 698 -13.88 10.01 2.36
N ILE A 699 -13.34 9.65 1.20
CA ILE A 699 -12.81 10.61 0.22
C ILE A 699 -13.94 11.50 -0.31
N TYR A 700 -15.08 10.93 -0.71
CA TYR A 700 -16.24 11.67 -1.19
C TYR A 700 -16.81 12.64 -0.15
N ALA A 701 -16.98 12.20 1.11
CA ALA A 701 -17.44 13.08 2.19
C ALA A 701 -16.50 14.30 2.41
N ASN A 702 -15.19 14.08 2.30
CA ASN A 702 -14.20 15.15 2.38
C ASN A 702 -14.22 16.08 1.15
N LEU A 703 -14.56 15.56 -0.03
CA LEU A 703 -14.70 16.36 -1.25
C LEU A 703 -15.93 17.26 -1.22
N VAL A 704 -17.09 16.75 -0.79
CA VAL A 704 -18.32 17.56 -0.63
C VAL A 704 -18.08 18.71 0.36
N LYS A 705 -17.34 18.43 1.44
CA LYS A 705 -16.93 19.47 2.39
C LYS A 705 -15.97 20.48 1.76
N SER A 706 -15.00 20.02 0.98
CA SER A 706 -14.02 20.87 0.30
C SER A 706 -14.68 21.77 -0.75
N ASP A 707 -15.62 21.23 -1.52
CA ASP A 707 -16.43 21.97 -2.49
C ASP A 707 -17.24 23.08 -1.82
N SER A 708 -17.91 22.80 -0.70
CA SER A 708 -18.67 23.81 0.06
C SER A 708 -17.79 24.98 0.51
N ILE A 709 -16.55 24.71 0.95
CA ILE A 709 -15.58 25.74 1.35
C ILE A 709 -15.13 26.56 0.13
N LEU A 710 -14.86 25.90 -1.00
CA LEU A 710 -14.35 26.54 -2.21
C LEU A 710 -15.41 27.38 -2.92
N ARG A 711 -16.68 26.97 -2.95
CA ARG A 711 -17.78 27.80 -3.48
C ARG A 711 -17.92 29.12 -2.73
N LYS A 712 -17.80 29.09 -1.40
CA LYS A 712 -17.80 30.29 -0.55
C LYS A 712 -16.58 31.16 -0.81
N CYS A 713 -15.41 30.55 -0.97
CA CYS A 713 -14.15 31.24 -1.24
C CYS A 713 -14.18 31.94 -2.62
N LEU A 714 -14.71 31.27 -3.65
CA LEU A 714 -14.79 31.78 -5.02
C LEU A 714 -16.02 32.67 -5.28
N GLY A 715 -16.99 32.70 -4.36
CA GLY A 715 -18.23 33.45 -4.52
C GLY A 715 -19.15 32.92 -5.64
N LYS A 716 -19.01 31.64 -6.02
CA LYS A 716 -19.79 31.02 -7.10
C LYS A 716 -20.05 29.54 -6.84
N ASP A 717 -21.20 29.06 -7.32
CA ASP A 717 -21.63 27.68 -7.11
C ASP A 717 -20.98 26.66 -8.06
N THR A 718 -20.54 27.13 -9.24
CA THR A 718 -19.93 26.28 -10.27
C THR A 718 -18.57 26.84 -10.70
N PHE A 719 -17.55 26.00 -10.77
CA PHE A 719 -16.20 26.36 -11.23
C PHE A 719 -15.47 25.16 -11.85
N LEU A 720 -14.55 25.44 -12.76
CA LEU A 720 -13.69 24.44 -13.39
C LEU A 720 -12.49 24.11 -12.50
N GLY A 721 -12.00 22.88 -12.57
CA GLY A 721 -10.81 22.47 -11.79
C GLY A 721 -9.57 23.32 -12.09
N LYS A 722 -9.40 23.80 -13.32
CA LYS A 722 -8.29 24.70 -13.70
C LYS A 722 -8.32 26.06 -12.99
N GLU A 723 -9.51 26.51 -12.57
CA GLU A 723 -9.64 27.77 -11.83
C GLU A 723 -9.09 27.63 -10.40
N LEU A 724 -9.07 26.42 -9.84
CA LEU A 724 -8.43 26.15 -8.56
C LEU A 724 -6.91 26.30 -8.63
N ALA A 725 -6.28 26.04 -9.78
CA ALA A 725 -4.83 26.24 -9.96
C ALA A 725 -4.44 27.70 -9.68
N LEU A 726 -5.25 28.63 -10.17
CA LEU A 726 -5.04 30.08 -10.11
C LEU A 726 -5.56 30.73 -8.82
N LEU A 727 -6.34 29.99 -8.01
CA LEU A 727 -6.96 30.49 -6.79
C LEU A 727 -5.93 30.70 -5.65
N THR A 728 -5.71 31.94 -5.23
CA THR A 728 -4.86 32.26 -4.06
C THR A 728 -5.68 32.26 -2.78
N VAL A 729 -5.28 31.47 -1.79
CA VAL A 729 -5.99 31.32 -0.51
C VAL A 729 -5.03 31.50 0.67
N ASN A 730 -5.48 32.22 1.70
CA ASN A 730 -4.66 32.55 2.87
C ASN A 730 -5.05 31.73 4.10
N GLU A 731 -6.32 31.32 4.20
CA GLU A 731 -6.82 30.51 5.31
C GLU A 731 -6.44 29.03 5.17
N THR A 732 -6.08 28.39 6.29
CA THR A 732 -5.62 27.00 6.35
C THR A 732 -6.65 26.01 5.80
N ASP A 733 -7.93 26.22 6.09
CA ASP A 733 -9.01 25.32 5.65
C ASP A 733 -9.29 25.46 4.15
N GLN A 734 -9.17 26.67 3.60
CA GLN A 734 -9.27 26.93 2.17
C GLN A 734 -8.09 26.32 1.40
N LYS A 735 -6.87 26.37 1.95
CA LYS A 735 -5.67 25.69 1.38
C LYS A 735 -5.86 24.18 1.34
N LYS A 736 -6.36 23.58 2.42
CA LYS A 736 -6.64 22.14 2.48
C LYS A 736 -7.73 21.74 1.48
N ALA A 737 -8.82 22.50 1.42
CA ALA A 737 -9.92 22.26 0.49
C ALA A 737 -9.47 22.38 -0.98
N LYS A 738 -8.73 23.45 -1.32
CA LYS A 738 -8.13 23.65 -2.64
C LYS A 738 -7.24 22.46 -3.01
N ASN A 739 -6.28 22.09 -2.15
CA ASN A 739 -5.34 21.02 -2.46
C ASN A 739 -6.04 19.66 -2.62
N ALA A 740 -7.04 19.37 -1.79
CA ALA A 740 -7.79 18.12 -1.89
C ALA A 740 -8.56 18.03 -3.22
N LEU A 741 -9.38 19.03 -3.55
CA LEU A 741 -10.21 19.01 -4.76
C LEU A 741 -9.36 19.18 -6.03
N TYR A 742 -8.37 20.07 -6.03
CA TYR A 742 -7.48 20.29 -7.18
C TYR A 742 -6.60 19.07 -7.45
N SER A 743 -6.00 18.45 -6.43
CA SER A 743 -5.18 17.25 -6.63
C SER A 743 -6.01 16.11 -7.21
N LEU A 744 -7.23 15.91 -6.71
CA LEU A 744 -8.13 14.89 -7.25
C LEU A 744 -8.59 15.21 -8.67
N MET A 745 -9.03 16.43 -8.97
CA MET A 745 -9.41 16.80 -10.34
C MET A 745 -8.21 16.75 -11.30
N SER A 746 -7.03 17.17 -10.86
CA SER A 746 -5.80 17.15 -11.67
C SER A 746 -5.29 15.74 -11.93
N ASN A 747 -5.31 14.86 -10.93
CA ASN A 747 -4.86 13.48 -11.10
C ASN A 747 -5.85 12.62 -11.91
N ASN A 748 -7.03 13.15 -12.22
CA ASN A 748 -8.07 12.52 -13.03
C ASN A 748 -8.39 13.33 -14.31
N ASP A 749 -7.47 14.22 -14.77
CA ASP A 749 -7.60 15.19 -15.87
C ASP A 749 -8.99 15.86 -15.99
N ALA A 750 -9.65 16.05 -14.86
CA ALA A 750 -10.95 16.67 -14.74
C ALA A 750 -10.83 18.19 -14.53
N LEU A 751 -9.69 18.80 -14.87
CA LEU A 751 -9.48 20.25 -14.71
C LEU A 751 -10.40 21.08 -15.61
N GLU A 752 -10.84 20.51 -16.73
CA GLU A 752 -11.85 21.09 -17.62
C GLU A 752 -13.29 20.71 -17.23
N SER A 753 -13.46 19.90 -16.19
CA SER A 753 -14.78 19.57 -15.63
C SER A 753 -15.18 20.56 -14.54
N THR A 754 -16.48 20.72 -14.36
CA THR A 754 -17.02 21.50 -13.24
C THR A 754 -16.90 20.70 -11.93
N ASN A 755 -16.76 21.41 -10.81
CA ASN A 755 -16.90 20.83 -9.47
C ASN A 755 -18.18 20.02 -9.30
N ILE A 756 -19.30 20.48 -9.86
CA ILE A 756 -20.61 19.80 -9.79
C ILE A 756 -20.56 18.48 -10.56
N SER A 757 -20.12 18.49 -11.82
CA SER A 757 -20.07 17.29 -12.65
C SER A 757 -19.09 16.26 -12.08
N PHE A 758 -17.91 16.69 -11.65
CA PHE A 758 -16.90 15.80 -11.08
C PHE A 758 -17.38 15.10 -9.79
N ILE A 759 -18.05 15.84 -8.90
CA ILE A 759 -18.58 15.27 -7.65
C ILE A 759 -19.78 14.36 -7.92
N ALA A 760 -20.65 14.73 -8.86
CA ALA A 760 -21.79 13.91 -9.27
C ALA A 760 -21.33 12.58 -9.91
N GLU A 761 -20.30 12.62 -10.75
CA GLU A 761 -19.70 11.42 -11.36
C GLU A 761 -19.08 10.50 -10.30
N LEU A 762 -18.35 11.05 -9.33
CA LEU A 762 -17.80 10.26 -8.23
C LEU A 762 -18.89 9.67 -7.34
N GLN A 763 -19.99 10.40 -7.13
CA GLN A 763 -21.16 9.90 -6.41
C GLN A 763 -21.82 8.74 -7.15
N ALA A 764 -22.09 8.90 -8.45
CA ALA A 764 -22.67 7.84 -9.28
C ALA A 764 -21.77 6.60 -9.30
N TYR A 765 -20.45 6.79 -9.32
CA TYR A 765 -19.49 5.70 -9.20
C TYR A 765 -19.57 4.97 -7.86
N LEU A 766 -19.67 5.71 -6.75
CA LEU A 766 -19.88 5.14 -5.41
C LEU A 766 -21.20 4.38 -5.31
N GLU A 767 -22.28 4.91 -5.86
CA GLU A 767 -23.59 4.24 -5.92
C GLU A 767 -23.52 2.97 -6.78
N GLY A 768 -22.74 2.99 -7.86
CA GLY A 768 -22.41 1.83 -8.67
C GLY A 768 -21.66 0.75 -7.88
N LEU A 769 -20.61 1.11 -7.13
CA LEU A 769 -19.88 0.18 -6.27
C LEU A 769 -20.75 -0.39 -5.14
N GLU A 770 -21.56 0.45 -4.51
CA GLU A 770 -22.54 0.01 -3.52
C GLU A 770 -23.53 -1.00 -4.11
N SER A 771 -24.00 -0.76 -5.33
CA SER A 771 -24.89 -1.69 -6.01
C SER A 771 -24.18 -3.01 -6.29
N LYS A 772 -22.92 -2.99 -6.76
CA LYS A 772 -22.10 -4.20 -7.02
C LYS A 772 -21.89 -5.05 -5.77
N VAL A 773 -21.65 -4.43 -4.61
CA VAL A 773 -21.53 -5.14 -3.32
C VAL A 773 -22.84 -5.81 -2.92
N LYS A 774 -24.01 -5.21 -3.24
CA LYS A 774 -25.33 -5.77 -2.92
C LYS A 774 -25.81 -6.82 -3.92
N VAL A 775 -25.27 -6.84 -5.14
CA VAL A 775 -25.72 -7.71 -6.24
C VAL A 775 -25.44 -9.20 -5.97
N ALA A 776 -24.48 -9.58 -5.12
CA ALA A 776 -24.26 -10.99 -4.78
C ALA A 776 -25.47 -11.63 -4.07
N ASP A 777 -26.17 -10.84 -3.26
CA ASP A 777 -27.25 -11.28 -2.38
C ASP A 777 -28.64 -10.87 -2.88
N GLN A 778 -28.74 -9.84 -3.72
CA GLN A 778 -30.02 -9.32 -4.22
C GLN A 778 -30.09 -9.39 -5.74
N ALA A 779 -31.18 -9.96 -6.26
CA ALA A 779 -31.45 -9.98 -7.69
C ALA A 779 -31.61 -8.54 -8.24
N PRO A 780 -31.07 -8.25 -9.44
CA PRO A 780 -31.19 -6.92 -10.03
C PRO A 780 -32.64 -6.56 -10.33
N PHE A 781 -32.96 -5.27 -10.28
CA PHE A 781 -34.28 -4.78 -10.65
C PHE A 781 -34.55 -5.04 -12.15
N PRO A 782 -35.73 -5.57 -12.53
CA PRO A 782 -36.02 -5.93 -13.91
C PRO A 782 -36.51 -4.73 -14.74
N TYR A 783 -35.63 -3.75 -15.00
CA TYR A 783 -35.94 -2.49 -15.69
C TYR A 783 -36.66 -2.71 -17.02
N ARG A 784 -36.09 -3.51 -17.94
CA ARG A 784 -36.72 -3.83 -19.23
C ARG A 784 -38.13 -4.40 -19.12
N ALA A 785 -38.34 -5.41 -18.25
CA ALA A 785 -39.65 -6.02 -18.06
C ALA A 785 -40.68 -5.05 -17.45
N SER A 786 -40.21 -4.05 -16.70
CA SER A 786 -41.08 -3.03 -16.12
C SER A 786 -41.65 -2.07 -17.17
N VAL A 787 -40.96 -1.85 -18.30
CA VAL A 787 -41.30 -0.86 -19.33
C VAL A 787 -41.79 -1.50 -20.64
N VAL A 788 -41.05 -2.44 -21.23
CA VAL A 788 -41.28 -2.91 -22.61
C VAL A 788 -42.53 -3.79 -22.72
N LYS A 789 -42.79 -4.62 -21.68
CA LYS A 789 -43.96 -5.52 -21.58
C LYS A 789 -44.12 -6.54 -22.73
N ASP A 790 -43.03 -6.93 -23.38
CA ASP A 790 -42.99 -8.04 -24.34
C ASP A 790 -42.67 -9.38 -23.64
N ASN A 791 -42.75 -10.48 -24.40
CA ASN A 791 -42.24 -11.78 -23.99
C ASN A 791 -40.75 -11.91 -24.34
N TYR A 792 -39.87 -11.67 -23.37
CA TYR A 792 -38.42 -11.70 -23.58
C TYR A 792 -37.89 -13.05 -24.07
N ASP A 793 -38.48 -14.16 -23.63
CA ASP A 793 -37.98 -15.51 -23.93
C ASP A 793 -38.43 -16.04 -25.31
N ASP A 794 -39.15 -15.21 -26.09
CA ASP A 794 -39.60 -15.52 -27.44
C ASP A 794 -39.09 -14.48 -28.45
N ILE A 795 -38.14 -14.89 -29.30
CA ILE A 795 -37.58 -14.06 -30.38
C ILE A 795 -38.62 -13.72 -31.46
N HIS A 796 -39.72 -14.45 -31.55
CA HIS A 796 -40.80 -14.19 -32.51
C HIS A 796 -41.77 -13.10 -32.05
N ASP A 797 -41.77 -12.74 -30.76
CA ASP A 797 -42.43 -11.55 -30.26
C ASP A 797 -41.59 -10.31 -30.60
N LYS A 798 -41.76 -9.81 -31.82
CA LYS A 798 -40.85 -8.81 -32.45
C LYS A 798 -41.43 -7.41 -32.65
N TYR A 799 -42.73 -7.23 -32.40
CA TYR A 799 -43.45 -5.97 -32.62
C TYR A 799 -43.75 -5.27 -31.29
N TYR A 800 -42.68 -4.85 -30.63
CA TYR A 800 -42.66 -4.04 -29.41
C TYR A 800 -41.75 -2.82 -29.60
N GLY A 801 -41.73 -1.92 -28.62
CA GLY A 801 -40.99 -0.67 -28.73
C GLY A 801 -41.88 0.55 -28.99
N ASN A 802 -41.25 1.66 -29.35
CA ASN A 802 -41.91 2.87 -29.81
C ASN A 802 -41.01 3.66 -30.78
N ASN A 803 -41.52 4.77 -31.32
CA ASN A 803 -40.80 5.64 -32.26
C ASN A 803 -39.91 6.70 -31.58
N ASN A 804 -39.79 6.70 -30.24
CA ASN A 804 -38.98 7.68 -29.52
C ASN A 804 -37.50 7.27 -29.47
N VAL A 805 -36.80 7.56 -30.55
CA VAL A 805 -35.37 7.24 -30.75
C VAL A 805 -34.40 8.20 -30.03
N MET A 806 -34.89 9.30 -29.45
CA MET A 806 -34.06 10.27 -28.71
C MET A 806 -34.16 10.07 -27.20
N VAL A 807 -35.38 9.91 -26.67
CA VAL A 807 -35.72 9.85 -25.24
C VAL A 807 -35.35 11.11 -24.46
N SER A 808 -34.07 11.42 -24.31
CA SER A 808 -33.55 12.61 -23.63
C SER A 808 -32.19 13.02 -24.20
N LEU A 809 -31.81 14.29 -24.02
CA LEU A 809 -30.46 14.76 -24.43
C LEU A 809 -29.34 14.02 -23.69
N GLU A 810 -29.59 13.58 -22.46
CA GLU A 810 -28.59 12.85 -21.67
C GLU A 810 -28.33 11.46 -22.25
N THR A 811 -29.39 10.71 -22.53
CA THR A 811 -29.26 9.34 -23.06
C THR A 811 -28.81 9.30 -24.52
N ALA A 812 -29.12 10.34 -25.30
CA ALA A 812 -28.78 10.42 -26.72
C ALA A 812 -27.32 10.81 -27.00
N LEU A 813 -26.51 11.19 -25.99
CA LEU A 813 -25.18 11.77 -26.19
C LEU A 813 -24.25 10.88 -27.01
N HIS A 814 -24.20 9.59 -26.67
CA HIS A 814 -23.28 8.64 -27.29
C HIS A 814 -23.62 8.43 -28.77
N GLY A 815 -24.84 7.99 -29.08
CA GLY A 815 -25.30 7.80 -30.46
C GLY A 815 -25.28 9.09 -31.30
N THR A 816 -25.52 10.26 -30.70
CA THR A 816 -25.36 11.56 -31.37
C THR A 816 -23.94 11.76 -31.87
N HIS A 817 -22.96 11.52 -31.00
CA HIS A 817 -21.55 11.65 -31.32
C HIS A 817 -21.10 10.64 -32.38
N ILE A 818 -21.57 9.40 -32.29
CA ILE A 818 -21.30 8.35 -33.28
C ILE A 818 -21.82 8.76 -34.65
N SER A 819 -23.05 9.27 -34.71
CA SER A 819 -23.69 9.72 -35.95
C SER A 819 -22.94 10.90 -36.59
N GLY A 820 -22.41 11.82 -35.77
CA GLY A 820 -21.58 12.93 -36.20
C GLY A 820 -20.29 12.48 -36.88
N ILE A 821 -19.57 11.53 -36.29
CA ILE A 821 -18.33 10.98 -36.87
C ILE A 821 -18.61 10.36 -38.25
N ILE A 822 -19.74 9.65 -38.40
CA ILE A 822 -20.09 9.01 -39.67
C ILE A 822 -20.45 10.05 -40.73
N GLY A 823 -21.32 11.01 -40.41
CA GLY A 823 -22.05 11.78 -41.42
C GLY A 823 -22.46 13.20 -41.06
N ALA A 824 -21.81 13.86 -40.10
CA ALA A 824 -21.98 15.31 -39.93
C ALA A 824 -21.76 16.06 -41.26
N VAL A 825 -22.53 17.12 -41.50
CA VAL A 825 -22.53 17.80 -42.79
C VAL A 825 -21.18 18.46 -43.03
N ARG A 826 -20.45 17.96 -44.03
CA ARG A 826 -19.12 18.47 -44.35
C ARG A 826 -19.15 19.92 -44.85
N GLU A 827 -18.09 20.67 -44.55
CA GLU A 827 -17.80 22.03 -45.04
C GLU A 827 -18.85 23.09 -44.68
N ASN A 828 -19.66 22.87 -43.64
CA ASN A 828 -20.68 23.82 -43.19
C ASN A 828 -20.19 24.82 -42.13
N GLY A 829 -18.94 24.68 -41.68
CA GLY A 829 -18.29 25.56 -40.69
C GLY A 829 -18.69 25.31 -39.23
N LYS A 830 -19.37 24.21 -38.91
CA LYS A 830 -19.79 23.84 -37.54
C LYS A 830 -18.97 22.67 -37.03
N GLY A 831 -18.61 22.70 -35.75
CA GLY A 831 -18.06 21.53 -35.05
C GLY A 831 -16.88 20.83 -35.73
N GLY A 832 -17.19 19.77 -36.49
CA GLY A 832 -16.28 19.02 -37.36
C GLY A 832 -17.04 18.24 -38.44
N ASP A 833 -16.35 17.90 -39.52
CA ASP A 833 -16.92 17.16 -40.66
C ASP A 833 -17.18 15.69 -40.33
N GLY A 834 -18.19 15.07 -40.96
CA GLY A 834 -18.35 13.62 -40.98
C GLY A 834 -17.36 12.95 -41.95
N VAL A 835 -17.06 11.66 -41.75
CA VAL A 835 -16.17 10.91 -42.65
C VAL A 835 -16.78 10.75 -44.05
N ALA A 836 -18.09 10.49 -44.13
CA ALA A 836 -18.84 10.34 -45.39
C ALA A 836 -19.73 11.55 -45.68
N ASP A 837 -19.97 11.87 -46.96
CA ASP A 837 -20.65 13.11 -47.39
C ASP A 837 -22.05 12.89 -47.97
N ASN A 838 -22.44 11.64 -48.26
CA ASN A 838 -23.72 11.28 -48.85
C ASN A 838 -24.34 10.05 -48.15
N VAL A 839 -24.50 10.16 -46.84
CA VAL A 839 -25.13 9.13 -46.00
C VAL A 839 -26.53 9.51 -45.53
N SER A 840 -27.28 8.50 -45.11
CA SER A 840 -28.51 8.64 -44.34
C SER A 840 -28.44 7.79 -43.08
N ILE A 841 -28.48 8.43 -41.92
CA ILE A 841 -28.34 7.81 -40.60
C ILE A 841 -29.71 7.31 -40.12
N MET A 842 -29.89 5.99 -40.04
CA MET A 842 -31.04 5.35 -39.42
C MET A 842 -30.72 5.11 -37.93
N THR A 843 -31.50 5.67 -37.03
CA THR A 843 -31.24 5.59 -35.58
C THR A 843 -32.05 4.47 -34.94
N ILE A 844 -31.38 3.52 -34.31
CA ILE A 844 -32.04 2.40 -33.64
C ILE A 844 -31.60 2.39 -32.18
N ARG A 845 -32.56 2.57 -31.27
CA ARG A 845 -32.28 2.57 -29.83
C ARG A 845 -32.48 1.16 -29.28
N ALA A 846 -31.40 0.56 -28.78
CA ALA A 846 -31.42 -0.76 -28.15
C ALA A 846 -30.44 -0.89 -26.96
N VAL A 847 -29.69 0.17 -26.64
CA VAL A 847 -28.66 0.17 -25.60
C VAL A 847 -29.08 1.10 -24.44
N PRO A 848 -29.29 0.58 -23.22
CA PRO A 848 -29.53 1.38 -22.02
C PRO A 848 -28.21 1.81 -21.35
N ASP A 849 -28.28 2.62 -20.28
CA ASP A 849 -27.17 2.74 -19.32
C ASP A 849 -27.09 1.45 -18.46
N GLY A 850 -26.26 0.52 -18.91
CA GLY A 850 -26.19 -0.87 -18.47
C GLY A 850 -25.85 -1.78 -19.65
N ASP A 851 -26.01 -3.09 -19.51
CA ASP A 851 -25.79 -4.02 -20.63
C ASP A 851 -27.08 -4.20 -21.43
N GLU A 852 -26.97 -4.13 -22.75
CA GLU A 852 -28.05 -4.40 -23.70
C GLU A 852 -28.53 -5.86 -23.65
N HIS A 853 -29.72 -6.12 -24.18
CA HIS A 853 -30.31 -7.45 -24.23
C HIS A 853 -30.18 -8.07 -25.63
N ASP A 854 -29.84 -9.37 -25.69
CA ASP A 854 -29.56 -10.07 -26.95
C ASP A 854 -30.76 -10.05 -27.92
N LYS A 855 -31.98 -10.17 -27.41
CA LYS A 855 -33.21 -10.10 -28.21
C LYS A 855 -33.33 -8.75 -28.94
N ASP A 856 -33.10 -7.65 -28.21
CA ASP A 856 -33.26 -6.30 -28.73
C ASP A 856 -32.22 -6.00 -29.81
N ILE A 857 -30.96 -6.45 -29.63
CA ILE A 857 -29.91 -6.30 -30.63
C ILE A 857 -30.18 -7.16 -31.88
N ALA A 858 -30.62 -8.42 -31.71
CA ALA A 858 -30.95 -9.29 -32.84
C ALA A 858 -32.05 -8.69 -33.72
N LEU A 859 -33.12 -8.16 -33.10
CA LEU A 859 -34.23 -7.54 -33.81
C LEU A 859 -33.86 -6.17 -34.39
N ALA A 860 -33.00 -5.39 -33.71
CA ALA A 860 -32.44 -4.15 -34.24
C ALA A 860 -31.63 -4.37 -35.53
N ILE A 861 -30.79 -5.41 -35.58
CA ILE A 861 -30.05 -5.79 -36.80
C ILE A 861 -31.03 -6.14 -37.92
N ARG A 862 -32.06 -6.96 -37.63
CA ARG A 862 -33.06 -7.34 -38.65
C ARG A 862 -33.85 -6.14 -39.16
N TYR A 863 -34.30 -5.26 -38.27
CA TYR A 863 -34.97 -4.02 -38.62
C TYR A 863 -34.12 -3.15 -39.55
N ALA A 864 -32.84 -2.97 -39.23
CA ALA A 864 -31.92 -2.20 -40.08
C ALA A 864 -31.82 -2.80 -41.49
N VAL A 865 -31.63 -4.11 -41.57
CA VAL A 865 -31.51 -4.85 -42.84
C VAL A 865 -32.79 -4.74 -43.66
N ASP A 866 -33.95 -4.96 -43.04
CA ASP A 866 -35.26 -4.96 -43.70
C ASP A 866 -35.65 -3.56 -44.21
N ASN A 867 -35.21 -2.52 -43.50
CA ASN A 867 -35.35 -1.11 -43.90
C ASN A 867 -34.23 -0.61 -44.84
N GLY A 868 -33.38 -1.52 -45.32
CA GLY A 868 -32.45 -1.25 -46.42
C GLY A 868 -31.12 -0.63 -46.00
N ALA A 869 -30.73 -0.72 -44.72
CA ALA A 869 -29.38 -0.37 -44.30
C ALA A 869 -28.36 -1.23 -45.05
N GLN A 870 -27.31 -0.59 -45.55
CA GLN A 870 -26.19 -1.28 -46.21
C GLN A 870 -25.01 -1.49 -45.25
N LEU A 871 -25.04 -0.76 -44.13
CA LEU A 871 -24.03 -0.75 -43.09
C LEU A 871 -24.71 -0.56 -41.73
N ILE A 872 -24.24 -1.28 -40.72
CA ILE A 872 -24.70 -1.17 -39.34
C ILE A 872 -23.48 -0.89 -38.47
N ASN A 873 -23.47 0.24 -37.75
CA ASN A 873 -22.48 0.54 -36.72
C ASN A 873 -23.04 0.18 -35.34
N MET A 874 -22.24 -0.52 -34.53
CA MET A 874 -22.54 -0.92 -33.16
C MET A 874 -21.39 -0.52 -32.23
N SER A 875 -21.59 0.53 -31.44
CA SER A 875 -20.56 1.10 -30.56
C SER A 875 -20.74 0.73 -29.09
N PHE A 876 -21.19 -0.51 -28.82
CA PHE A 876 -21.48 -1.06 -27.49
C PHE A 876 -20.94 -2.49 -27.36
N GLY A 877 -20.88 -3.03 -26.14
CA GLY A 877 -20.58 -4.45 -25.94
C GLY A 877 -20.58 -4.86 -24.48
N LYS A 878 -20.65 -6.18 -24.26
CA LYS A 878 -20.77 -6.81 -22.93
C LYS A 878 -20.03 -8.13 -22.83
N SER A 879 -19.79 -8.59 -21.60
CA SER A 879 -19.02 -9.81 -21.34
C SER A 879 -19.81 -11.12 -21.43
N PHE A 880 -21.15 -11.06 -21.49
CA PHE A 880 -22.04 -12.22 -21.49
C PHE A 880 -23.14 -12.08 -22.54
N SER A 881 -23.53 -13.18 -23.19
CA SER A 881 -24.61 -13.19 -24.19
C SER A 881 -25.37 -14.52 -24.07
N PRO A 882 -26.36 -14.61 -23.15
CA PRO A 882 -27.08 -15.86 -22.90
C PRO A 882 -27.84 -16.38 -24.11
N GLU A 883 -28.29 -15.49 -25.02
CA GLU A 883 -29.05 -15.83 -26.22
C GLU A 883 -28.25 -15.53 -27.50
N LYS A 884 -26.93 -15.73 -27.45
CA LYS A 884 -26.00 -15.48 -28.57
C LYS A 884 -26.47 -16.04 -29.92
N LYS A 885 -27.16 -17.18 -29.93
CA LYS A 885 -27.74 -17.80 -31.14
C LYS A 885 -28.63 -16.82 -31.93
N TRP A 886 -29.42 -15.97 -31.26
CA TRP A 886 -30.31 -15.01 -31.93
C TRP A 886 -29.53 -13.90 -32.62
N ILE A 887 -28.43 -13.47 -32.00
CA ILE A 887 -27.49 -12.53 -32.61
C ILE A 887 -26.83 -13.18 -33.83
N ASP A 888 -26.31 -14.39 -33.70
CA ASP A 888 -25.64 -15.12 -34.78
C ASP A 888 -26.56 -15.30 -36.00
N GLU A 889 -27.83 -15.63 -35.78
CA GLU A 889 -28.85 -15.72 -36.83
C GLU A 889 -29.16 -14.37 -37.48
N ALA A 890 -29.18 -13.27 -36.71
CA ALA A 890 -29.36 -11.93 -37.25
C ALA A 890 -28.15 -11.45 -38.06
N VAL A 891 -26.93 -11.76 -37.62
CA VAL A 891 -25.69 -11.47 -38.35
C VAL A 891 -25.62 -12.27 -39.66
N ALA A 892 -25.98 -13.56 -39.63
CA ALA A 892 -26.07 -14.39 -40.83
C ALA A 892 -27.14 -13.87 -41.81
N TYR A 893 -28.28 -13.41 -41.30
CA TYR A 893 -29.31 -12.76 -42.11
C TYR A 893 -28.80 -11.48 -42.78
N ALA A 894 -28.09 -10.64 -42.06
CA ALA A 894 -27.45 -9.44 -42.61
C ALA A 894 -26.41 -9.81 -43.69
N ALA A 895 -25.67 -10.91 -43.52
CA ALA A 895 -24.72 -11.40 -44.52
C ALA A 895 -25.42 -11.84 -45.81
N GLU A 896 -26.56 -12.55 -45.70
CA GLU A 896 -27.39 -12.96 -46.84
C GLU A 896 -27.91 -11.74 -47.64
N LYS A 897 -28.18 -10.64 -46.94
CA LYS A 897 -28.64 -9.37 -47.53
C LYS A 897 -27.51 -8.42 -47.91
N ASP A 898 -26.25 -8.87 -47.84
CA ASP A 898 -25.06 -8.12 -48.22
C ASP A 898 -24.87 -6.81 -47.43
N VAL A 899 -25.17 -6.87 -46.13
CA VAL A 899 -25.03 -5.76 -45.17
C VAL A 899 -23.76 -5.95 -44.33
N LEU A 900 -22.94 -4.90 -44.22
CA LEU A 900 -21.71 -4.90 -43.42
C LEU A 900 -22.01 -4.46 -41.98
N LEU A 901 -21.45 -5.17 -41.00
CA LEU A 901 -21.53 -4.80 -39.58
C LEU A 901 -20.16 -4.32 -39.11
N VAL A 902 -20.12 -3.18 -38.42
CA VAL A 902 -18.92 -2.58 -37.83
C VAL A 902 -19.14 -2.45 -36.34
N HIS A 903 -18.25 -3.04 -35.56
CA HIS A 903 -18.40 -3.16 -34.11
C HIS A 903 -17.16 -2.67 -33.37
N ALA A 904 -17.38 -1.95 -32.28
CA ALA A 904 -16.32 -1.51 -31.39
C ALA A 904 -15.72 -2.70 -30.61
N ALA A 905 -14.39 -2.81 -30.58
CA ALA A 905 -13.72 -3.92 -29.88
C ALA A 905 -13.95 -3.92 -28.35
N GLY A 906 -14.33 -2.78 -27.76
CA GLY A 906 -14.45 -2.59 -26.31
C GLY A 906 -13.23 -1.87 -25.73
N ASN A 907 -13.35 -1.39 -24.49
CA ASN A 907 -12.41 -0.43 -23.88
C ASN A 907 -11.70 -0.96 -22.63
N ASP A 908 -11.60 -2.28 -22.47
CA ASP A 908 -11.02 -2.94 -21.30
C ASP A 908 -9.51 -3.21 -21.41
N GLY A 909 -8.86 -2.88 -22.53
CA GLY A 909 -7.47 -3.24 -22.77
C GLY A 909 -7.23 -4.76 -22.79
N LYS A 910 -8.25 -5.56 -23.12
CA LYS A 910 -8.21 -7.03 -23.12
C LYS A 910 -7.86 -7.59 -24.49
N ASN A 911 -7.18 -8.74 -24.48
CA ASN A 911 -7.00 -9.54 -25.69
C ASN A 911 -8.28 -10.36 -25.97
N LEU A 912 -9.03 -10.01 -27.00
CA LEU A 912 -10.25 -10.70 -27.44
C LEU A 912 -9.99 -12.11 -27.98
N ASP A 913 -8.76 -12.45 -28.35
CA ASP A 913 -8.42 -13.85 -28.71
C ASP A 913 -8.53 -14.80 -27.50
N SER A 914 -8.53 -14.25 -26.27
CA SER A 914 -8.61 -15.01 -25.03
C SER A 914 -9.69 -14.52 -24.07
N ASN A 915 -10.47 -13.50 -24.45
CA ASN A 915 -11.50 -12.87 -23.61
C ASN A 915 -12.78 -12.67 -24.39
N TYR A 916 -13.89 -12.53 -23.68
CA TYR A 916 -15.21 -12.43 -24.28
C TYR A 916 -15.64 -10.97 -24.41
N ASN A 917 -16.17 -10.61 -25.58
CA ASN A 917 -16.85 -9.35 -25.84
C ASN A 917 -17.96 -9.64 -26.84
N TYR A 918 -19.20 -9.33 -26.49
CA TYR A 918 -20.39 -9.60 -27.29
C TYR A 918 -21.11 -8.29 -27.67
N PRO A 919 -21.81 -8.24 -28.81
CA PRO A 919 -21.85 -9.27 -29.86
C PRO A 919 -20.47 -9.50 -30.49
N SER A 920 -20.22 -10.70 -31.04
CA SER A 920 -18.88 -11.11 -31.50
C SER A 920 -18.91 -11.66 -32.93
N SER A 921 -17.76 -11.59 -33.60
CA SER A 921 -17.61 -12.08 -34.98
C SER A 921 -17.64 -13.61 -35.08
N LEU A 922 -17.27 -14.32 -34.02
CA LEU A 922 -17.31 -15.77 -33.94
C LEU A 922 -18.70 -16.26 -33.53
N PHE A 923 -19.31 -17.11 -34.36
CA PHE A 923 -20.56 -17.81 -34.04
C PHE A 923 -20.35 -18.90 -32.98
N VAL A 924 -21.44 -19.38 -32.38
CA VAL A 924 -21.41 -20.51 -31.41
C VAL A 924 -20.69 -21.74 -31.99
N ASN A 925 -20.81 -21.98 -33.30
CA ASN A 925 -20.12 -23.08 -34.00
C ASN A 925 -18.65 -22.75 -34.39
N GLN A 926 -18.09 -21.65 -33.89
CA GLN A 926 -16.74 -21.16 -34.14
C GLN A 926 -16.46 -20.64 -35.58
N ASN A 927 -17.47 -20.59 -36.45
CA ASN A 927 -17.33 -19.94 -37.75
C ASN A 927 -17.35 -18.41 -37.57
N ARG A 928 -16.53 -17.71 -38.34
CA ARG A 928 -16.46 -16.24 -38.30
C ARG A 928 -17.40 -15.61 -39.33
N ALA A 929 -18.13 -14.57 -38.94
CA ALA A 929 -18.95 -13.77 -39.83
C ALA A 929 -18.09 -13.03 -40.86
N ALA A 930 -18.35 -13.27 -42.15
CA ALA A 930 -17.57 -12.68 -43.25
C ALA A 930 -17.87 -11.18 -43.46
N ASN A 931 -19.06 -10.73 -43.05
CA ASN A 931 -19.56 -9.36 -43.18
C ASN A 931 -19.42 -8.54 -41.88
N TRP A 932 -18.40 -8.83 -41.06
CA TRP A 932 -18.18 -8.19 -39.76
C TRP A 932 -16.79 -7.55 -39.68
N ILE A 933 -16.67 -6.34 -39.13
CA ILE A 933 -15.39 -5.69 -38.81
C ILE A 933 -15.38 -5.32 -37.33
N THR A 934 -14.43 -5.87 -36.57
CA THR A 934 -14.15 -5.47 -35.19
C THR A 934 -13.04 -4.41 -35.17
N VAL A 935 -13.29 -3.27 -34.52
CA VAL A 935 -12.44 -2.08 -34.61
C VAL A 935 -11.75 -1.74 -33.30
N GLY A 936 -10.42 -1.77 -33.30
CA GLY A 936 -9.57 -1.25 -32.23
C GLY A 936 -9.37 0.27 -32.35
N ALA A 937 -9.05 0.94 -31.25
CA ALA A 937 -8.83 2.39 -31.22
C ALA A 937 -7.35 2.74 -31.35
N SER A 938 -7.03 3.58 -32.33
CA SER A 938 -5.73 4.25 -32.45
C SER A 938 -5.78 5.69 -31.96
N GLY A 939 -4.62 6.23 -31.62
CA GLY A 939 -4.40 7.62 -31.25
C GLY A 939 -3.22 8.22 -31.98
N ASP A 940 -2.94 9.47 -31.68
CA ASP A 940 -1.70 10.14 -32.07
C ASP A 940 -0.65 9.97 -30.94
N PRO A 941 0.67 9.90 -31.24
CA PRO A 941 1.71 9.93 -30.22
C PRO A 941 1.57 11.07 -29.20
N LEU A 942 1.04 12.24 -29.60
CA LEU A 942 0.75 13.37 -28.70
C LEU A 942 -0.38 13.09 -27.70
N THR A 943 -1.19 12.05 -27.95
CA THR A 943 -2.33 11.64 -27.11
C THR A 943 -2.08 10.38 -26.28
N GLY A 944 -0.81 9.96 -26.15
CA GLY A 944 -0.42 8.82 -25.31
C GLY A 944 -0.04 7.56 -26.07
N GLY A 945 -0.01 7.60 -27.41
CA GLY A 945 0.49 6.52 -28.25
C GLY A 945 -0.43 6.15 -29.41
N ILE A 946 0.08 5.30 -30.30
CA ILE A 946 -0.60 4.92 -31.52
C ILE A 946 -1.72 3.89 -31.27
N ALA A 947 -1.45 2.82 -30.52
CA ALA A 947 -2.51 1.94 -30.03
C ALA A 947 -3.04 2.53 -28.71
N ALA A 948 -4.34 2.81 -28.65
CA ALA A 948 -4.94 3.41 -27.46
C ALA A 948 -4.87 2.41 -26.29
N GLY A 949 -4.39 2.85 -25.14
CA GLY A 949 -4.16 1.98 -23.98
C GLY A 949 -5.41 1.26 -23.47
N PHE A 950 -6.61 1.81 -23.73
CA PHE A 950 -7.89 1.20 -23.39
C PHE A 950 -8.42 0.23 -24.45
N SER A 951 -7.93 0.26 -25.69
CA SER A 951 -8.53 -0.54 -26.77
C SER A 951 -8.42 -2.03 -26.47
N ASN A 952 -9.54 -2.76 -26.55
CA ASN A 952 -9.42 -4.20 -26.72
C ASN A 952 -8.67 -4.49 -28.04
N TYR A 953 -7.91 -5.56 -28.05
CA TYR A 953 -7.03 -5.98 -29.14
C TYR A 953 -7.14 -7.48 -29.34
N GLY A 954 -6.60 -8.02 -30.42
CA GLY A 954 -6.59 -9.46 -30.67
C GLY A 954 -6.18 -9.70 -32.10
N LYS A 955 -5.18 -10.54 -32.31
CA LYS A 955 -4.66 -10.86 -33.64
C LYS A 955 -5.69 -11.61 -34.48
N GLY A 956 -6.55 -12.41 -33.85
CA GLY A 956 -7.64 -13.14 -34.49
C GLY A 956 -8.94 -12.34 -34.54
N GLU A 957 -9.31 -11.66 -33.45
CA GLU A 957 -10.64 -11.06 -33.30
C GLU A 957 -10.75 -9.59 -33.74
N VAL A 958 -9.68 -8.79 -33.65
CA VAL A 958 -9.69 -7.38 -34.06
C VAL A 958 -9.16 -7.25 -35.49
N ASP A 959 -9.97 -6.71 -36.40
CA ASP A 959 -9.60 -6.63 -37.82
C ASP A 959 -8.65 -5.46 -38.09
N VAL A 960 -8.99 -4.26 -37.61
CA VAL A 960 -8.25 -3.01 -37.92
C VAL A 960 -8.30 -2.01 -36.76
N PHE A 961 -7.27 -1.18 -36.65
CA PHE A 961 -7.24 -0.03 -35.74
C PHE A 961 -7.65 1.26 -36.47
N ALA A 962 -8.47 2.11 -35.86
CA ALA A 962 -8.88 3.40 -36.41
C ALA A 962 -8.87 4.51 -35.34
N PRO A 963 -8.71 5.79 -35.70
CA PRO A 963 -8.66 6.89 -34.73
C PRO A 963 -9.85 6.89 -33.76
N GLY A 964 -9.55 6.79 -32.47
CA GLY A 964 -10.54 6.72 -31.39
C GLY A 964 -10.16 7.50 -30.14
N VAL A 965 -9.05 8.23 -30.13
CA VAL A 965 -8.57 9.03 -28.97
C VAL A 965 -8.81 10.52 -29.22
N LYS A 966 -9.53 11.20 -28.33
CA LYS A 966 -9.87 12.63 -28.47
C LYS A 966 -10.46 12.94 -29.85
N ILE A 967 -11.57 12.31 -30.20
CA ILE A 967 -12.33 12.58 -31.41
C ILE A 967 -13.33 13.69 -31.14
N TYR A 968 -13.23 14.79 -31.88
CA TYR A 968 -14.14 15.92 -31.80
C TYR A 968 -15.33 15.70 -32.72
N SER A 969 -16.54 15.66 -32.16
CA SER A 969 -17.78 15.50 -32.94
C SER A 969 -18.98 16.04 -32.16
N THR A 970 -20.17 15.88 -32.74
CA THR A 970 -21.47 16.32 -32.23
C THR A 970 -21.74 15.87 -30.80
N ALA A 971 -22.45 16.66 -30.02
CA ALA A 971 -22.89 16.35 -28.66
C ALA A 971 -24.34 16.78 -28.48
N SER A 972 -25.11 16.10 -27.64
CA SER A 972 -26.54 16.39 -27.51
C SER A 972 -26.81 17.80 -26.98
N GLY A 973 -27.81 18.45 -27.58
CA GLY A 973 -28.15 19.85 -27.40
C GLY A 973 -27.70 20.73 -28.57
N SER A 974 -28.31 21.90 -28.67
CA SER A 974 -28.05 22.83 -29.79
C SER A 974 -26.62 23.38 -29.75
N ASP A 975 -25.94 23.34 -30.90
CA ASP A 975 -24.58 23.88 -31.10
C ASP A 975 -23.54 23.33 -30.11
N ARG A 976 -23.62 22.02 -29.82
CA ARG A 976 -22.73 21.35 -28.88
C ARG A 976 -21.85 20.33 -29.58
N TYR A 977 -20.56 20.41 -29.28
CA TYR A 977 -19.53 19.50 -29.78
C TYR A 977 -18.50 19.29 -28.69
N GLN A 978 -17.99 18.08 -28.57
CA GLN A 978 -17.02 17.75 -27.52
C GLN A 978 -16.02 16.71 -28.00
N PHE A 979 -14.93 16.53 -27.25
CA PHE A 979 -14.02 15.41 -27.46
C PHE A 979 -14.53 14.19 -26.70
N LEU A 980 -14.72 13.07 -27.39
CA LEU A 980 -14.89 11.75 -26.76
C LEU A 980 -13.77 10.81 -27.22
N GLN A 981 -13.63 9.69 -26.52
CA GLN A 981 -12.65 8.67 -26.87
C GLN A 981 -13.16 7.28 -26.53
N GLY A 982 -12.71 6.29 -27.29
CA GLY A 982 -13.12 4.90 -27.18
C GLY A 982 -13.03 4.19 -28.51
N THR A 983 -13.05 2.86 -28.48
CA THR A 983 -13.37 2.05 -29.66
C THR A 983 -14.75 2.40 -30.22
N SER A 984 -15.64 2.92 -29.37
CA SER A 984 -16.92 3.52 -29.75
C SER A 984 -16.78 4.73 -30.69
N MET A 985 -15.66 5.46 -30.65
CA MET A 985 -15.34 6.53 -31.62
C MET A 985 -14.54 6.01 -32.81
N ALA A 986 -13.77 4.92 -32.66
CA ALA A 986 -13.03 4.30 -33.77
C ALA A 986 -13.95 3.56 -34.76
N SER A 987 -14.93 2.83 -34.26
CA SER A 987 -15.94 2.10 -35.04
C SER A 987 -16.66 3.00 -36.08
N PRO A 988 -17.21 4.17 -35.72
CA PRO A 988 -17.85 5.06 -36.68
C PRO A 988 -16.89 5.68 -37.69
N VAL A 989 -15.59 5.79 -37.41
CA VAL A 989 -14.61 6.20 -38.43
C VAL A 989 -14.49 5.13 -39.53
N VAL A 990 -14.45 3.85 -39.14
CA VAL A 990 -14.47 2.71 -40.08
C VAL A 990 -15.82 2.64 -40.81
N ALA A 991 -16.93 2.82 -40.10
CA ALA A 991 -18.26 2.82 -40.71
C ALA A 991 -18.41 3.96 -41.73
N GLY A 992 -17.95 5.16 -41.39
CA GLY A 992 -17.90 6.30 -42.30
C GLY A 992 -17.06 6.01 -43.55
N LEU A 993 -15.87 5.39 -43.40
CA LEU A 993 -15.08 4.99 -44.57
C LEU A 993 -15.79 3.94 -45.43
N ALA A 994 -16.41 2.93 -44.80
CA ALA A 994 -17.19 1.93 -45.53
C ALA A 994 -18.36 2.56 -46.32
N ALA A 995 -19.02 3.56 -45.72
CA ALA A 995 -20.07 4.32 -46.39
C ALA A 995 -19.51 5.13 -47.56
N LEU A 996 -18.40 5.86 -47.37
CA LEU A 996 -17.72 6.61 -48.44
C LEU A 996 -17.31 5.70 -49.62
N LEU A 997 -16.83 4.48 -49.33
CA LEU A 997 -16.53 3.51 -50.38
C LEU A 997 -17.80 3.08 -51.14
N LEU A 998 -18.90 2.82 -50.44
CA LEU A 998 -20.18 2.45 -51.07
C LEU A 998 -20.84 3.58 -51.85
N GLU A 999 -20.63 4.83 -51.43
CA GLU A 999 -21.12 6.01 -52.14
C GLU A 999 -20.57 6.06 -53.58
N TYR A 1000 -19.27 5.84 -53.74
CA TYR A 1000 -18.59 5.97 -55.04
C TYR A 1000 -18.41 4.62 -55.77
N TYR A 1001 -18.49 3.50 -55.04
CA TYR A 1001 -18.39 2.14 -55.57
C TYR A 1001 -19.57 1.27 -55.10
N PRO A 1002 -20.82 1.62 -55.48
CA PRO A 1002 -22.04 1.01 -54.96
C PRO A 1002 -22.24 -0.46 -55.34
N THR A 1003 -21.43 -0.98 -56.25
CA THR A 1003 -21.43 -2.39 -56.66
C THR A 1003 -20.50 -3.26 -55.81
N LEU A 1004 -19.71 -2.71 -54.89
CA LEU A 1004 -18.92 -3.53 -53.96
C LEU A 1004 -19.84 -4.22 -52.96
N SER A 1005 -19.64 -5.51 -52.75
CA SER A 1005 -20.32 -6.28 -51.71
C SER A 1005 -19.76 -5.94 -50.32
N ALA A 1006 -20.48 -6.27 -49.25
CA ALA A 1006 -20.02 -6.08 -47.88
C ALA A 1006 -18.67 -6.77 -47.62
N ILE A 1007 -18.49 -7.98 -48.18
CA ILE A 1007 -17.23 -8.74 -48.08
C ILE A 1007 -16.10 -8.02 -48.84
N GLN A 1008 -16.38 -7.48 -50.03
CA GLN A 1008 -15.40 -6.72 -50.80
C GLN A 1008 -15.01 -5.41 -50.09
N ILE A 1009 -15.96 -4.72 -49.45
CA ILE A 1009 -15.67 -3.53 -48.65
C ILE A 1009 -14.77 -3.86 -47.47
N LYS A 1010 -15.04 -4.96 -46.75
CA LYS A 1010 -14.16 -5.46 -45.70
C LYS A 1010 -12.76 -5.76 -46.22
N ASP A 1011 -12.65 -6.48 -47.34
CA ASP A 1011 -11.36 -6.80 -47.97
C ASP A 1011 -10.56 -5.54 -48.35
N VAL A 1012 -11.23 -4.54 -48.93
CA VAL A 1012 -10.62 -3.24 -49.23
C VAL A 1012 -10.05 -2.61 -47.97
N ILE A 1013 -10.87 -2.48 -46.92
CA ILE A 1013 -10.46 -1.84 -45.66
C ILE A 1013 -9.27 -2.57 -45.03
N GLU A 1014 -9.33 -3.91 -44.95
CA GLU A 1014 -8.25 -4.70 -44.36
C GLU A 1014 -6.93 -4.56 -45.15
N ARG A 1015 -6.99 -4.63 -46.48
CA ARG A 1015 -5.79 -4.58 -47.33
C ARG A 1015 -5.22 -3.18 -47.53
N SER A 1016 -6.04 -2.14 -47.33
CA SER A 1016 -5.59 -0.75 -47.40
C SER A 1016 -5.11 -0.19 -46.07
N ALA A 1017 -5.29 -0.92 -44.96
CA ALA A 1017 -4.76 -0.52 -43.66
C ALA A 1017 -3.24 -0.37 -43.75
N VAL A 1018 -2.72 0.74 -43.25
CA VAL A 1018 -1.28 1.07 -43.36
C VAL A 1018 -0.56 0.39 -42.20
N PRO A 1019 0.29 -0.62 -42.46
CA PRO A 1019 0.96 -1.38 -41.41
C PRO A 1019 1.99 -0.52 -40.68
N LEU A 1020 2.21 -0.87 -39.41
CA LEU A 1020 3.15 -0.19 -38.53
C LEU A 1020 4.21 -1.17 -38.04
N THR A 1021 5.45 -0.96 -38.50
CA THR A 1021 6.61 -1.75 -38.05
C THR A 1021 7.21 -1.23 -36.75
N ASP A 1022 6.92 0.03 -36.40
CA ASP A 1022 7.38 0.64 -35.16
C ASP A 1022 6.71 -0.01 -33.95
N ALA A 1023 7.46 -0.10 -32.84
CA ALA A 1023 6.92 -0.65 -31.61
C ALA A 1023 5.78 0.22 -31.07
N VAL A 1024 4.62 -0.40 -30.87
CA VAL A 1024 3.46 0.17 -30.17
C VAL A 1024 3.35 -0.47 -28.79
N ARG A 1025 2.52 0.12 -27.93
CA ARG A 1025 2.22 -0.45 -26.62
C ARG A 1025 1.00 -1.34 -26.72
N THR A 1026 1.10 -2.53 -26.16
CA THR A 1026 -0.03 -3.44 -25.97
C THR A 1026 -1.06 -2.74 -25.08
N PRO A 1027 -2.32 -2.60 -25.51
CA PRO A 1027 -3.35 -2.04 -24.65
C PRO A 1027 -3.50 -2.84 -23.34
N GLY A 1028 -3.89 -2.18 -22.26
CA GLY A 1028 -3.96 -2.73 -20.89
C GLY A 1028 -2.59 -2.92 -20.22
N THR A 1029 -1.66 -3.63 -20.86
CA THR A 1029 -0.37 -4.01 -20.22
C THR A 1029 0.76 -3.02 -20.45
N GLY A 1030 0.70 -2.21 -21.51
CA GLY A 1030 1.74 -1.23 -21.86
C GLY A 1030 3.06 -1.84 -22.40
N THR A 1031 3.12 -3.17 -22.54
CA THR A 1031 4.28 -3.91 -23.07
C THR A 1031 4.52 -3.57 -24.53
N LEU A 1032 5.80 -3.39 -24.92
CA LEU A 1032 6.12 -3.12 -26.31
C LEU A 1032 5.80 -4.33 -27.17
N THR A 1033 5.11 -4.08 -28.27
CA THR A 1033 4.73 -5.06 -29.27
C THR A 1033 4.63 -4.35 -30.62
N THR A 1034 4.17 -5.04 -31.64
CA THR A 1034 3.88 -4.48 -32.96
C THR A 1034 2.39 -4.59 -33.25
N LEU A 1035 1.87 -3.72 -34.11
CA LEU A 1035 0.43 -3.63 -34.33
C LEU A 1035 -0.13 -4.93 -34.96
N ASP A 1036 0.69 -5.73 -35.65
CA ASP A 1036 0.36 -7.07 -36.19
C ASP A 1036 0.16 -8.16 -35.13
N GLN A 1037 0.54 -7.89 -33.88
CA GLN A 1037 0.19 -8.73 -32.74
C GLN A 1037 -1.10 -8.27 -32.05
N LEU A 1038 -1.62 -7.08 -32.41
CA LEU A 1038 -2.79 -6.47 -31.79
C LEU A 1038 -4.03 -6.51 -32.68
N SER A 1039 -3.86 -6.72 -33.99
CA SER A 1039 -4.94 -6.84 -34.96
C SER A 1039 -4.51 -7.68 -36.15
N LYS A 1040 -5.49 -8.19 -36.90
CA LYS A 1040 -5.28 -9.00 -38.10
C LYS A 1040 -4.49 -8.27 -39.19
N THR A 1041 -4.78 -6.99 -39.39
CA THR A 1041 -4.12 -6.17 -40.43
C THR A 1041 -2.75 -5.66 -40.00
N GLY A 1042 -2.52 -5.52 -38.69
CA GLY A 1042 -1.33 -4.86 -38.17
C GLY A 1042 -1.17 -3.40 -38.57
N GLY A 1043 -2.28 -2.75 -38.98
CA GLY A 1043 -2.26 -1.42 -39.56
C GLY A 1043 -3.36 -0.50 -39.04
N ILE A 1044 -3.21 0.79 -39.32
CA ILE A 1044 -4.23 1.82 -39.06
C ILE A 1044 -5.04 2.06 -40.33
N LEU A 1045 -6.34 2.30 -40.15
CA LEU A 1045 -7.26 2.69 -41.21
C LEU A 1045 -6.71 3.85 -42.06
N ASN A 1046 -6.81 3.72 -43.39
CA ASN A 1046 -6.44 4.80 -44.32
C ASN A 1046 -7.46 4.92 -45.45
N ALA A 1047 -8.13 6.07 -45.50
CA ALA A 1047 -9.19 6.34 -46.48
C ALA A 1047 -8.64 6.49 -47.91
N PHE A 1048 -7.49 7.13 -48.07
CA PHE A 1048 -6.89 7.35 -49.40
C PHE A 1048 -6.45 6.04 -50.05
N GLU A 1049 -5.76 5.17 -49.31
CA GLU A 1049 -5.38 3.85 -49.80
C GLU A 1049 -6.61 2.98 -50.11
N ALA A 1050 -7.67 3.08 -49.29
CA ALA A 1050 -8.92 2.35 -49.51
C ALA A 1050 -9.62 2.76 -50.81
N VAL A 1051 -9.80 4.06 -51.08
CA VAL A 1051 -10.48 4.52 -52.31
C VAL A 1051 -9.68 4.20 -53.57
N LYS A 1052 -8.34 4.20 -53.50
CA LYS A 1052 -7.49 3.74 -54.62
C LYS A 1052 -7.67 2.26 -54.88
N LEU A 1053 -7.64 1.43 -53.83
CA LEU A 1053 -7.81 -0.02 -53.98
C LEU A 1053 -9.21 -0.36 -54.51
N ALA A 1054 -10.26 0.27 -53.98
CA ALA A 1054 -11.63 0.11 -54.46
C ALA A 1054 -11.79 0.44 -55.96
N ALA A 1055 -11.04 1.43 -56.48
CA ALA A 1055 -11.04 1.76 -57.90
C ALA A 1055 -10.57 0.62 -58.81
N THR A 1056 -9.80 -0.33 -58.28
CA THR A 1056 -9.26 -1.47 -59.02
C THR A 1056 -10.12 -2.72 -58.96
N ILE A 1057 -11.11 -2.77 -58.06
CA ILE A 1057 -11.92 -3.96 -57.80
C ILE A 1057 -13.23 -3.89 -58.59
N LYS A 1058 -13.57 -5.01 -59.25
CA LYS A 1058 -14.87 -5.18 -59.89
C LYS A 1058 -15.91 -5.62 -58.86
N GLY A 1059 -16.94 -4.81 -58.68
CA GLY A 1059 -17.99 -5.09 -57.69
C GLY A 1059 -18.87 -6.30 -58.00
N GLU A 1060 -19.27 -7.00 -56.94
CA GLU A 1060 -20.11 -8.22 -56.97
C GLU A 1060 -21.55 -8.00 -56.49
N ARG A 1061 -21.84 -6.87 -55.84
CA ARG A 1061 -23.19 -6.54 -55.35
C ARG A 1061 -24.14 -6.36 -56.52
N LYS A 1062 -25.22 -7.13 -56.50
CA LYS A 1062 -26.34 -6.98 -57.44
C LYS A 1062 -27.17 -5.76 -57.04
N ILE A 1063 -27.06 -4.67 -57.81
CA ILE A 1063 -27.93 -3.50 -57.62
C ILE A 1063 -29.33 -3.86 -58.13
N ILE A 1064 -30.21 -4.28 -57.23
CA ILE A 1064 -31.63 -4.47 -57.55
C ILE A 1064 -32.25 -3.07 -57.62
N ALA A 1065 -32.67 -2.63 -58.81
CA ALA A 1065 -33.49 -1.43 -58.94
C ALA A 1065 -34.86 -1.72 -58.30
N LYS A 1066 -35.09 -1.20 -57.09
CA LYS A 1066 -36.42 -1.24 -56.46
C LYS A 1066 -37.36 -0.41 -57.35
N LYS A 1067 -38.30 -1.07 -58.03
CA LYS A 1067 -39.44 -0.38 -58.66
C LYS A 1067 -40.19 0.33 -57.53
N LEU A 1068 -40.25 1.64 -57.59
CA LEU A 1068 -41.18 2.43 -56.78
C LEU A 1068 -42.60 1.83 -56.94
N PRO A 1069 -43.38 1.66 -55.87
CA PRO A 1069 -44.79 1.31 -55.99
C PRO A 1069 -45.47 2.34 -56.88
N ALA A 1070 -46.30 1.87 -57.81
CA ALA A 1070 -47.05 2.72 -58.73
C ALA A 1070 -47.85 3.74 -57.92
N THR A 1071 -47.66 5.02 -58.23
CA THR A 1071 -48.50 6.11 -57.76
C THR A 1071 -49.97 5.76 -57.96
N ALA A 1072 -50.72 5.73 -56.86
CA ALA A 1072 -52.15 5.56 -56.88
C ALA A 1072 -52.77 6.60 -57.84
N LYS A 1073 -53.59 6.10 -58.76
CA LYS A 1073 -54.32 6.88 -59.76
C LYS A 1073 -55.04 8.06 -59.10
N LYS A 1074 -54.88 9.24 -59.70
CA LYS A 1074 -55.84 10.36 -59.58
C LYS A 1074 -57.27 9.84 -59.78
N SER A 1075 -58.07 9.80 -58.72
CA SER A 1075 -59.52 9.86 -58.84
C SER A 1075 -59.92 11.33 -58.99
N LYS A 1076 -60.44 11.68 -60.17
CA LYS A 1076 -61.18 12.92 -60.40
C LYS A 1076 -62.55 12.85 -59.71
N GLY A 1077 -63.01 13.98 -59.18
CA GLY A 1077 -64.40 14.28 -58.76
C GLY A 1077 -64.56 14.31 -57.23
N PHE A 1078 -64.82 15.43 -56.56
CA PHE A 1078 -65.25 16.78 -56.95
C PHE A 1078 -64.39 17.86 -56.27
#